data_AF-A0A239NLX1-F1
#
_entry.id   AF-A0A239NLX1-F1
#
_cell.length_a   1.000
_cell.length_b   1.000
_cell.length_c   1.000
_cell.angle_alpha   90.00
_cell.angle_beta   90.00
_cell.angle_gamma   90.00
#
_symmetry.space_group_name_H-M   'P 1'
#
loop_
_entity.id
_entity.type
_entity.pdbx_description
1 polymer ?
#
loop_
_entity_poly.entity_id
_entity_poly.type
_entity_poly.pdbx_seq_one_letter_code
_entity_poly.pdbx_strand_id
1 'polypeptide(L)'
;MKKSGRLKAWTIATVVVLTAGGLAGIPATSASAAARADSPFDFAGRGATVPFVEIEAEDALTSGQVIGPDRIYGHLPSEASGRRAVTLDSSGEYVEFTLTRPANGMSLRYSVPDSGSGTGQNTTADLRVNGAHLKDLSLTSKYGWYYGGYPFNNNPGDTNPHHFYDETRTLFGSTLAAGAKVRVQSTGGIPITVDLADFEVVPDPITRPSGSLSVDDFGAIKNNTGVDNTAAFQAAVNAGKAQAKEVWIPEGTYNLYDHVVVDGVTLRGAGPWYSVLGGRHPTQRNRGVGVYGKYVQGGGYGGEIRSHEAGGPSRNVTLKDFAIIGEVMEREDNDQINALGGAMTDSVVDNVWMQHTKVGAWMDGPMNNFTIKNSRILDQTADGVNFHTGVTNSTVTNTFVRNTGDDGLAMWPERIPNVNNKFTFNTVGVTLLANNIVTYGGRDIQITDNVVADTISNGGGIHIANRYPGVNSGQGTAVAGTHTVARNTLLRAGNNDFNWHFGVGAIWFSGLNEPVNATINVTDTDILDSSYAAIHVIEGSTSTVNFNNVNIDGTGTYMIQAQSGANMTFNNVKAAHIGAGVAIHNCVGTSFTPVFGTGNTGWSPTSTTCTGTWPAPNYIYPGGGGSTGGLSGSPGSLSFPALQVGGTSSAQAVTITNGATTAAPISSVTATGDYTQTNNCGSSLAAGATCTVNVTFRPTATGTRTGTLTLASSAPGGPVTVSLSGSGTNGVALTASPTSLSFGARQSGTTSPAQTVTITNSGTASATLGTVATTGDYAQTKTCGTTLAAGASCTVSVTFTPTASGSRPGTLTVASNDPNSPLSVGLSGSGVSSTTNLALGATMTAGSSNGGFPPGNANDDNTATYWEAGGAFPQWLQADLGSTQSIGSITLKLPPPAAWATRTQTLSVEGSTNGSTWTTLKSSAGYTFNPSTGNTVTIPLTSATVRQVRLNITANTGWSAAQIAEFQIFPGTGGPVQTVSLSASPTSLAFAARTVASTSPAQTVTITNNGTASATLGTVATTGDYAQTKTCGTTLAAGASCTVSVTFTPTAT
;
A
#
# COMPACT_ATOMS: atom_id res chain seq x y z
N MET A 1 7.22 -53.24 -46.73
CA MET A 1 6.61 -54.58 -46.69
C MET A 1 5.77 -54.71 -45.42
N LYS A 2 4.47 -55.03 -45.59
CA LYS A 2 3.50 -55.72 -44.68
C LYS A 2 3.66 -55.50 -43.15
N LYS A 3 2.66 -55.19 -42.31
CA LYS A 3 1.18 -55.26 -42.31
C LYS A 3 0.77 -54.66 -40.93
N SER A 4 -0.07 -53.63 -40.84
CA SER A 4 -1.54 -53.64 -40.71
C SER A 4 -2.14 -54.11 -39.36
N GLY A 5 -2.88 -53.18 -38.72
CA GLY A 5 -4.14 -53.43 -37.98
C GLY A 5 -4.02 -53.59 -36.46
N ARG A 6 -4.99 -53.21 -35.63
CA ARG A 6 -6.32 -52.59 -35.78
C ARG A 6 -6.81 -52.24 -34.36
N LEU A 7 -7.60 -51.17 -34.24
CA LEU A 7 -8.35 -50.75 -33.05
C LEU A 7 -9.22 -51.87 -32.43
N LYS A 8 -9.46 -51.80 -31.11
CA LYS A 8 -10.79 -51.96 -30.46
C LYS A 8 -10.78 -51.61 -28.94
N ALA A 9 -11.30 -50.43 -28.62
CA ALA A 9 -12.48 -50.15 -27.78
C ALA A 9 -12.85 -51.00 -26.52
N TRP A 10 -12.96 -50.27 -25.39
CA TRP A 10 -14.01 -50.25 -24.32
C TRP A 10 -13.82 -50.97 -22.96
N THR A 11 -13.60 -50.14 -21.92
CA THR A 11 -14.35 -49.96 -20.65
C THR A 11 -14.64 -51.14 -19.69
N ILE A 12 -14.21 -51.02 -18.41
CA ILE A 12 -15.01 -50.98 -17.15
C ILE A 12 -14.23 -51.47 -15.89
N ALA A 13 -14.33 -50.65 -14.83
CA ALA A 13 -14.30 -50.87 -13.37
C ALA A 13 -13.12 -51.56 -12.61
N THR A 14 -12.46 -50.70 -11.82
CA THR A 14 -12.24 -50.76 -10.35
C THR A 14 -12.13 -52.10 -9.62
N VAL A 15 -10.94 -52.38 -9.06
CA VAL A 15 -10.77 -53.04 -7.74
C VAL A 15 -9.54 -52.44 -7.04
N VAL A 16 -9.76 -51.97 -5.81
CA VAL A 16 -8.74 -51.56 -4.82
C VAL A 16 -8.30 -52.80 -4.04
N VAL A 17 -7.00 -53.09 -3.98
CA VAL A 17 -6.37 -53.81 -2.86
C VAL A 17 -4.95 -53.28 -2.65
N LEU A 18 -4.68 -52.83 -1.42
CA LEU A 18 -3.36 -52.46 -0.88
C LEU A 18 -2.40 -53.65 -0.86
N THR A 19 -1.15 -53.42 -1.28
CA THR A 19 0.01 -54.10 -0.69
C THR A 19 1.17 -53.11 -0.57
N ALA A 20 1.60 -52.89 0.67
CA ALA A 20 2.79 -52.14 1.03
C ALA A 20 4.06 -52.93 0.69
N GLY A 21 5.07 -52.24 0.14
CA GLY A 21 6.41 -52.76 -0.10
C GLY A 21 7.29 -51.64 -0.65
N GLY A 22 8.11 -51.05 0.21
CA GLY A 22 8.92 -49.88 -0.11
C GLY A 22 10.09 -50.17 -1.05
N LEU A 23 10.39 -49.19 -1.90
CA LEU A 23 11.68 -48.95 -2.54
C LEU A 23 11.86 -47.43 -2.64
N ALA A 24 12.98 -46.95 -2.12
CA ALA A 24 13.37 -45.55 -2.08
C ALA A 24 14.04 -45.10 -3.40
N GLY A 25 13.90 -43.80 -3.71
CA GLY A 25 14.66 -43.05 -4.72
C GLY A 25 13.89 -42.80 -6.03
N ILE A 26 13.74 -41.58 -6.57
CA ILE A 26 14.29 -40.23 -6.32
C ILE A 26 13.23 -39.27 -6.90
N PRO A 27 12.75 -38.20 -6.21
CA PRO A 27 11.96 -37.18 -6.89
C PRO A 27 12.93 -36.28 -7.66
N ALA A 28 12.82 -36.30 -9.00
CA ALA A 28 13.43 -35.29 -9.85
C ALA A 28 12.72 -33.95 -9.58
N THR A 29 13.30 -33.13 -8.71
CA THR A 29 12.94 -31.72 -8.59
C THR A 29 13.53 -30.98 -9.78
N SER A 30 12.79 -30.90 -10.89
CA SER A 30 13.02 -29.86 -11.89
C SER A 30 12.54 -28.53 -11.30
N ALA A 31 13.39 -27.91 -10.49
CA ALA A 31 13.23 -26.51 -10.12
C ALA A 31 13.45 -25.67 -11.37
N SER A 32 12.36 -25.15 -11.93
CA SER A 32 12.39 -24.01 -12.84
C SER A 32 13.18 -22.89 -12.14
N ALA A 33 14.32 -22.48 -12.69
CA ALA A 33 15.04 -21.31 -12.22
C ALA A 33 14.10 -20.09 -12.33
N ALA A 34 13.67 -19.56 -11.20
CA ALA A 34 12.97 -18.29 -11.14
C ALA A 34 13.89 -17.17 -11.64
N ALA A 35 13.33 -16.19 -12.36
CA ALA A 35 14.02 -14.94 -12.65
C ALA A 35 14.53 -14.33 -11.31
N ARG A 36 15.77 -13.83 -11.30
CA ARG A 36 16.40 -13.28 -10.09
C ARG A 36 15.59 -12.11 -9.53
N ALA A 37 15.63 -11.97 -8.21
CA ALA A 37 15.10 -10.82 -7.48
C ALA A 37 15.97 -9.59 -7.80
N ASP A 38 15.40 -8.64 -8.53
CA ASP A 38 16.07 -7.37 -8.85
C ASP A 38 15.82 -6.31 -7.75
N SER A 39 14.74 -6.44 -6.97
CA SER A 39 14.36 -5.48 -5.92
C SER A 39 14.87 -5.90 -4.53
N PRO A 40 15.31 -4.93 -3.69
CA PRO A 40 15.61 -5.19 -2.28
C PRO A 40 14.40 -5.65 -1.44
N PHE A 41 13.17 -5.60 -1.97
CA PHE A 41 11.95 -5.98 -1.25
C PHE A 41 11.46 -7.41 -1.55
N ASP A 42 12.14 -8.16 -2.42
CA ASP A 42 11.72 -9.51 -2.84
C ASP A 42 12.07 -10.61 -1.81
N PHE A 43 12.76 -10.27 -0.72
CA PHE A 43 13.29 -11.23 0.25
C PHE A 43 12.38 -11.38 1.46
N ALA A 44 11.41 -12.28 1.35
CA ALA A 44 10.43 -12.54 2.41
C ALA A 44 11.08 -12.78 3.80
N GLY A 45 10.64 -12.03 4.80
CA GLY A 45 11.11 -12.14 6.18
C GLY A 45 12.46 -11.48 6.47
N ARG A 46 13.07 -10.80 5.49
CA ARG A 46 14.25 -9.95 5.65
C ARG A 46 13.93 -8.52 5.18
N GLY A 47 14.76 -7.57 5.61
CA GLY A 47 14.57 -6.16 5.29
C GLY A 47 13.48 -5.50 6.12
N ALA A 48 13.30 -4.21 5.89
CA ALA A 48 12.22 -3.45 6.51
C ALA A 48 10.87 -3.81 5.88
N THR A 49 9.87 -4.03 6.72
CA THR A 49 8.46 -4.03 6.32
C THR A 49 8.02 -2.58 6.12
N VAL A 50 7.93 -2.19 4.86
CA VAL A 50 7.58 -0.83 4.44
C VAL A 50 6.08 -0.71 4.09
N PRO A 51 5.48 0.47 4.28
CA PRO A 51 4.08 0.74 3.91
C PRO A 51 3.86 1.03 2.42
N PHE A 52 4.94 1.12 1.64
CA PHE A 52 4.91 1.43 0.21
C PHE A 52 5.19 0.21 -0.67
N VAL A 53 4.89 0.35 -1.96
CA VAL A 53 5.39 -0.51 -3.04
C VAL A 53 6.32 0.34 -3.89
N GLU A 54 7.56 -0.11 -4.02
CA GLU A 54 8.56 0.48 -4.93
C GLU A 54 8.33 -0.04 -6.35
N ILE A 55 8.48 0.85 -7.33
CA ILE A 55 8.47 0.51 -8.75
C ILE A 55 9.65 1.22 -9.42
N GLU A 56 10.58 0.43 -9.98
CA GLU A 56 11.73 0.92 -10.73
C GLU A 56 11.27 1.57 -12.05
N ALA A 57 11.88 2.70 -12.42
CA ALA A 57 11.46 3.47 -13.59
C ALA A 57 11.79 2.75 -14.90
N GLU A 58 12.91 2.02 -14.97
CA GLU A 58 13.31 1.27 -16.17
C GLU A 58 12.40 0.07 -16.46
N ASP A 59 11.63 -0.39 -15.48
CA ASP A 59 10.64 -1.45 -15.62
C ASP A 59 9.23 -0.90 -15.92
N ALA A 60 9.05 0.42 -15.84
CA ALA A 60 7.80 1.11 -16.16
C ALA A 60 7.69 1.46 -17.65
N LEU A 61 6.48 1.80 -18.11
CA LEU A 61 6.29 2.26 -19.48
C LEU A 61 6.94 3.63 -19.63
N THR A 62 7.87 3.77 -20.57
CA THR A 62 8.58 5.03 -20.80
C THR A 62 8.67 5.39 -22.26
N SER A 63 8.76 6.70 -22.55
CA SER A 63 9.20 7.22 -23.85
C SER A 63 10.57 7.89 -23.78
N GLY A 64 11.16 8.03 -22.60
CA GLY A 64 12.51 8.56 -22.42
C GLY A 64 13.59 7.49 -22.59
N GLN A 65 14.84 7.88 -22.37
CA GLN A 65 15.99 6.99 -22.52
C GLN A 65 16.24 6.19 -21.25
N VAL A 66 16.16 4.86 -21.32
CA VAL A 66 16.69 3.99 -20.26
C VAL A 66 18.22 4.07 -20.25
N ILE A 67 18.82 4.33 -19.09
CA ILE A 67 20.27 4.37 -18.87
C ILE A 67 20.72 3.23 -17.96
N GLY A 68 21.99 2.83 -18.04
CA GLY A 68 22.54 1.71 -17.28
C GLY A 68 22.22 0.31 -17.88
N PRO A 69 22.55 -0.79 -17.16
CA PRO A 69 23.18 -0.80 -15.85
C PRO A 69 24.65 -0.38 -15.90
N ASP A 70 25.10 0.44 -14.93
CA ASP A 70 26.51 0.83 -14.76
C ASP A 70 26.91 0.79 -13.28
N ARG A 71 28.16 0.46 -12.96
CA ARG A 71 28.67 0.41 -11.57
C ARG A 71 29.86 1.33 -11.33
N ILE A 72 30.27 2.07 -12.35
CA ILE A 72 31.40 2.98 -12.28
C ILE A 72 30.99 4.20 -11.46
N TYR A 73 31.62 4.37 -10.31
CA TYR A 73 31.46 5.56 -9.46
C TYR A 73 31.62 6.85 -10.27
N GLY A 74 30.76 7.82 -9.98
CA GLY A 74 30.69 9.10 -10.67
C GLY A 74 30.01 9.04 -12.04
N HIS A 75 29.46 7.89 -12.43
CA HIS A 75 28.47 7.82 -13.50
C HIS A 75 27.06 7.84 -12.91
N LEU A 76 26.16 8.58 -13.56
CA LEU A 76 24.77 8.73 -13.11
C LEU A 76 24.05 7.39 -12.86
N PRO A 77 24.06 6.39 -13.76
CA PRO A 77 23.36 5.13 -13.50
C PRO A 77 23.95 4.32 -12.33
N SER A 78 25.21 4.57 -11.94
CA SER A 78 25.82 3.82 -10.84
C SER A 78 25.11 4.05 -9.51
N GLU A 79 24.58 5.25 -9.29
CA GLU A 79 23.85 5.64 -8.08
C GLU A 79 22.34 5.45 -8.19
N ALA A 80 21.86 4.89 -9.30
CA ALA A 80 20.47 4.49 -9.46
C ALA A 80 20.20 3.16 -8.74
N SER A 81 18.99 2.96 -8.21
CA SER A 81 18.57 1.64 -7.75
C SER A 81 18.62 0.65 -8.91
N GLY A 82 19.05 -0.58 -8.66
CA GLY A 82 19.22 -1.56 -9.75
C GLY A 82 20.26 -1.15 -10.82
N ARG A 83 20.97 -0.03 -10.60
CA ARG A 83 21.97 0.57 -11.49
C ARG A 83 21.42 1.17 -12.79
N ARG A 84 20.10 1.35 -12.89
CA ARG A 84 19.42 1.81 -14.11
C ARG A 84 18.40 2.87 -13.75
N ALA A 85 18.07 3.72 -14.71
CA ALA A 85 17.08 4.76 -14.54
C ALA A 85 16.54 5.16 -15.92
N VAL A 86 15.63 6.13 -15.96
CA VAL A 86 15.12 6.72 -17.20
C VAL A 86 15.39 8.22 -17.23
N THR A 87 16.13 8.69 -18.23
CA THR A 87 16.30 10.12 -18.51
C THR A 87 15.20 10.64 -19.45
N LEU A 88 14.56 11.73 -19.03
CA LEU A 88 13.57 12.51 -19.76
C LEU A 88 14.21 13.85 -20.17
N ASP A 89 14.61 13.99 -21.43
CA ASP A 89 15.34 15.17 -21.92
C ASP A 89 14.49 16.10 -22.80
N SER A 90 13.33 15.60 -23.26
CA SER A 90 12.48 16.29 -24.22
C SER A 90 11.07 16.51 -23.67
N SER A 91 10.44 17.61 -24.08
CA SER A 91 9.07 17.93 -23.68
C SER A 91 8.11 16.82 -24.10
N GLY A 92 7.30 16.34 -23.14
CA GLY A 92 6.35 15.24 -23.37
C GLY A 92 6.92 13.85 -23.13
N GLU A 93 8.24 13.69 -22.94
CA GLU A 93 8.78 12.41 -22.50
C GLU A 93 8.33 12.06 -21.09
N TYR A 94 8.13 10.77 -20.82
CA TYR A 94 7.56 10.34 -19.55
C TYR A 94 8.04 8.99 -19.07
N VAL A 95 7.87 8.76 -17.77
CA VAL A 95 7.75 7.44 -17.13
C VAL A 95 6.32 7.29 -16.60
N GLU A 96 5.66 6.17 -16.92
CA GLU A 96 4.30 5.86 -16.50
C GLU A 96 4.26 4.57 -15.67
N PHE A 97 4.13 4.76 -14.36
CA PHE A 97 3.99 3.71 -13.37
C PHE A 97 2.57 3.17 -13.35
N THR A 98 2.43 1.85 -13.23
CA THR A 98 1.12 1.19 -13.05
C THR A 98 1.01 0.71 -11.62
N LEU A 99 0.06 1.27 -10.86
CA LEU A 99 -0.11 0.88 -9.47
C LEU A 99 -0.49 -0.60 -9.36
N THR A 100 0.24 -1.36 -8.56
CA THR A 100 -0.09 -2.76 -8.26
C THR A 100 -1.02 -2.90 -7.04
N ARG A 101 -1.09 -1.84 -6.22
CA ARG A 101 -1.94 -1.71 -5.04
C ARG A 101 -2.49 -0.27 -4.95
N PRO A 102 -3.56 -0.01 -4.18
CA PRO A 102 -4.03 1.35 -3.98
C PRO A 102 -2.94 2.24 -3.37
N ALA A 103 -2.93 3.52 -3.74
CA ALA A 103 -2.02 4.52 -3.18
C ALA A 103 -2.65 5.92 -3.21
N ASN A 104 -2.35 6.74 -2.21
CA ASN A 104 -2.75 8.15 -2.13
C ASN A 104 -1.54 9.08 -1.94
N GLY A 105 -0.32 8.53 -1.83
CA GLY A 105 0.94 9.24 -1.76
C GLY A 105 2.02 8.56 -2.59
N MET A 106 3.02 9.34 -2.97
CA MET A 106 4.18 8.90 -3.75
C MET A 106 5.44 9.60 -3.26
N SER A 107 6.53 8.85 -3.12
CA SER A 107 7.90 9.39 -3.13
C SER A 107 8.53 9.09 -4.48
N LEU A 108 9.21 10.06 -5.08
CA LEU A 108 9.89 9.94 -6.36
C LEU A 108 11.38 10.15 -6.12
N ARG A 109 12.21 9.18 -6.50
CA ARG A 109 13.66 9.34 -6.55
C ARG A 109 14.08 9.78 -7.94
N TYR A 110 14.82 10.87 -8.02
CA TYR A 110 15.12 11.55 -9.27
C TYR A 110 16.48 12.24 -9.22
N SER A 111 16.99 12.62 -10.39
CA SER A 111 18.14 13.51 -10.52
C SER A 111 17.82 14.62 -11.51
N VAL A 112 18.24 15.83 -11.16
CA VAL A 112 18.21 17.03 -11.99
C VAL A 112 19.65 17.53 -12.10
N PRO A 113 20.14 17.95 -13.28
CA PRO A 113 21.49 18.51 -13.41
C PRO A 113 21.72 19.73 -12.51
N ASP A 114 22.91 19.80 -11.91
CA ASP A 114 23.27 20.95 -11.08
C ASP A 114 23.46 22.25 -11.88
N SER A 115 23.43 23.38 -11.18
CA SER A 115 23.80 24.70 -11.66
C SER A 115 25.31 24.81 -11.85
N GLY A 116 25.75 25.72 -12.73
CA GLY A 116 27.19 26.02 -12.87
C GLY A 116 27.85 26.60 -11.62
N SER A 117 27.07 26.99 -10.60
CA SER A 117 27.54 27.55 -9.33
C SER A 117 27.46 26.61 -8.13
N GLY A 118 26.97 25.38 -8.28
CA GLY A 118 26.89 24.44 -7.14
C GLY A 118 25.73 24.69 -6.17
N THR A 119 24.79 25.56 -6.54
CA THR A 119 23.69 26.01 -5.67
C THR A 119 22.36 25.31 -5.96
N GLY A 120 22.36 24.32 -6.85
CA GLY A 120 21.16 23.67 -7.35
C GLY A 120 20.39 24.46 -8.43
N GLN A 121 19.53 23.74 -9.14
CA GLN A 121 18.50 24.29 -10.03
C GLN A 121 17.15 23.66 -9.72
N ASN A 122 16.07 24.37 -10.03
CA ASN A 122 14.71 23.89 -9.88
C ASN A 122 14.09 23.64 -11.25
N THR A 123 13.30 22.57 -11.36
CA THR A 123 12.48 22.26 -12.53
C THR A 123 11.13 21.69 -12.09
N THR A 124 10.22 21.50 -13.03
CA THR A 124 8.92 20.88 -12.77
C THR A 124 8.65 19.71 -13.70
N ALA A 125 8.03 18.66 -13.15
CA ALA A 125 7.45 17.57 -13.91
C ALA A 125 5.92 17.63 -13.84
N ASP A 126 5.26 17.41 -14.97
CA ASP A 126 3.80 17.27 -15.06
C ASP A 126 3.42 15.88 -14.53
N LEU A 127 2.80 15.84 -13.34
CA LEU A 127 2.30 14.61 -12.75
C LEU A 127 0.87 14.37 -13.22
N ARG A 128 0.65 13.23 -13.87
CA ARG A 128 -0.65 12.84 -14.42
C ARG A 128 -1.16 11.55 -13.80
N VAL A 129 -2.48 11.44 -13.72
CA VAL A 129 -3.19 10.21 -13.34
C VAL A 129 -4.14 9.82 -14.45
N ASN A 130 -4.01 8.60 -14.97
CA ASN A 130 -4.80 8.08 -16.08
C ASN A 130 -4.84 9.03 -17.30
N GLY A 131 -3.70 9.66 -17.60
CA GLY A 131 -3.52 10.61 -18.69
C GLY A 131 -3.96 12.06 -18.39
N ALA A 132 -4.73 12.30 -17.32
CA ALA A 132 -5.16 13.62 -16.91
C ALA A 132 -4.11 14.29 -16.01
N HIS A 133 -3.85 15.57 -16.22
CA HIS A 133 -3.00 16.37 -15.32
C HIS A 133 -3.59 16.38 -13.90
N LEU A 134 -2.76 16.04 -12.92
CA LEU A 134 -3.09 16.14 -11.50
C LEU A 134 -2.53 17.43 -10.91
N LYS A 135 -1.22 17.65 -11.06
CA LYS A 135 -0.46 18.82 -10.60
C LYS A 135 0.97 18.80 -11.11
N ASP A 136 1.69 19.91 -10.93
CA ASP A 136 3.14 19.94 -11.15
C ASP A 136 3.91 19.47 -9.91
N LEU A 137 4.93 18.65 -10.12
CA LEU A 137 5.90 18.26 -9.11
C LEU A 137 7.10 19.21 -9.16
N SER A 138 7.44 19.82 -8.03
CA SER A 138 8.68 20.58 -7.88
C SER A 138 9.85 19.63 -7.65
N LEU A 139 10.86 19.73 -8.52
CA LEU A 139 12.10 18.96 -8.48
C LEU A 139 13.28 19.93 -8.34
N THR A 140 14.32 19.53 -7.62
CA THR A 140 15.50 20.34 -7.39
C THR A 140 16.78 19.51 -7.38
N SER A 141 17.90 20.10 -7.78
CA SER A 141 19.22 19.51 -7.59
C SER A 141 19.93 20.05 -6.35
N LYS A 142 19.27 20.88 -5.54
CA LYS A 142 19.87 21.59 -4.39
C LYS A 142 20.54 20.67 -3.36
N TYR A 143 19.98 19.49 -3.15
CA TYR A 143 20.47 18.52 -2.15
C TYR A 143 21.28 17.37 -2.76
N GLY A 144 21.34 17.33 -4.10
CA GLY A 144 22.22 16.41 -4.83
C GLY A 144 23.49 17.10 -5.30
N TRP A 145 24.31 16.34 -6.02
CA TRP A 145 25.56 16.74 -6.67
C TRP A 145 26.66 17.21 -5.72
N TYR A 146 27.54 16.28 -5.40
CA TYR A 146 28.83 16.55 -4.76
C TYR A 146 29.97 16.34 -5.74
N TYR A 147 31.10 16.95 -5.41
CA TYR A 147 32.30 16.97 -6.23
C TYR A 147 33.56 16.79 -5.38
N GLY A 148 34.63 16.37 -6.04
CA GLY A 148 35.96 16.23 -5.46
C GLY A 148 36.16 14.93 -4.68
N GLY A 149 37.25 14.90 -3.90
CA GLY A 149 37.51 13.85 -2.92
C GLY A 149 36.96 14.23 -1.54
N TYR A 150 36.93 13.27 -0.62
CA TYR A 150 36.49 13.50 0.76
C TYR A 150 37.40 14.51 1.51
N PRO A 151 36.86 15.45 2.31
CA PRO A 151 35.43 15.69 2.54
C PRO A 151 34.74 16.35 1.34
N PHE A 152 33.55 15.86 1.02
CA PHE A 152 32.81 16.25 -0.17
C PHE A 152 32.30 17.68 -0.10
N ASN A 153 32.37 18.39 -1.22
CA ASN A 153 31.88 19.75 -1.37
C ASN A 153 30.88 19.84 -2.54
N ASN A 154 30.25 21.01 -2.71
CA ASN A 154 29.29 21.29 -3.76
C ASN A 154 29.85 22.24 -4.84
N ASN A 155 31.11 22.09 -5.25
CA ASN A 155 31.76 22.93 -6.26
C ASN A 155 31.89 22.20 -7.61
N PRO A 156 31.07 22.53 -8.63
CA PRO A 156 31.11 21.87 -9.93
C PRO A 156 32.41 22.03 -10.72
N GLY A 157 33.31 22.93 -10.29
CA GLY A 157 34.65 23.06 -10.86
C GLY A 157 35.60 21.90 -10.51
N ASP A 158 35.26 21.08 -9.52
CA ASP A 158 36.05 19.93 -9.09
C ASP A 158 35.69 18.65 -9.90
N THR A 159 36.56 17.63 -9.84
CA THR A 159 36.38 16.34 -10.54
C THR A 159 35.45 15.38 -9.80
N ASN A 160 35.08 14.24 -10.41
CA ASN A 160 34.30 13.15 -9.78
C ASN A 160 32.94 13.62 -9.21
N PRO A 161 32.00 14.03 -10.07
CA PRO A 161 30.65 14.33 -9.60
C PRO A 161 29.99 13.06 -9.06
N HIS A 162 29.19 13.15 -7.99
CA HIS A 162 28.52 12.04 -7.32
C HIS A 162 27.34 12.57 -6.46
N HIS A 163 26.65 11.71 -5.71
CA HIS A 163 25.44 12.08 -4.95
C HIS A 163 24.35 12.67 -5.86
N PHE A 164 24.12 12.08 -7.03
CA PHE A 164 23.34 12.70 -8.11
C PHE A 164 21.84 12.82 -7.83
N TYR A 165 21.31 11.91 -7.02
CA TYR A 165 19.89 11.73 -6.83
C TYR A 165 19.41 12.37 -5.53
N ASP A 166 18.14 12.73 -5.55
CA ASP A 166 17.37 13.27 -4.43
C ASP A 166 15.96 12.66 -4.45
N GLU A 167 15.21 12.82 -3.36
CA GLU A 167 13.83 12.34 -3.25
C GLU A 167 12.85 13.45 -2.90
N THR A 168 11.74 13.49 -3.65
CA THR A 168 10.60 14.35 -3.34
C THR A 168 9.38 13.50 -3.04
N ARG A 169 8.44 14.03 -2.24
CA ARG A 169 7.21 13.31 -1.87
C ARG A 169 5.96 14.15 -2.06
N THR A 170 4.86 13.49 -2.42
CA THR A 170 3.59 14.18 -2.68
C THR A 170 2.36 13.32 -2.37
N LEU A 171 1.27 13.95 -1.91
CA LEU A 171 -0.05 13.33 -1.77
C LEU A 171 -0.92 13.60 -3.01
N PHE A 172 -1.66 12.61 -3.49
CA PHE A 172 -2.54 12.74 -4.65
C PHE A 172 -3.87 13.45 -4.36
N GLY A 173 -4.23 13.63 -3.08
CA GLY A 173 -5.51 14.21 -2.66
C GLY A 173 -6.71 13.25 -2.75
N SER A 174 -6.50 12.04 -3.28
CA SER A 174 -7.46 10.93 -3.27
C SER A 174 -6.72 9.59 -3.31
N THR A 175 -7.38 8.52 -2.92
CA THR A 175 -6.81 7.16 -3.03
C THR A 175 -7.06 6.63 -4.44
N LEU A 176 -5.97 6.47 -5.19
CA LEU A 176 -5.96 5.82 -6.50
C LEU A 176 -6.04 4.31 -6.32
N ALA A 177 -6.83 3.64 -7.16
CA ALA A 177 -6.94 2.18 -7.15
C ALA A 177 -5.74 1.51 -7.82
N ALA A 178 -5.53 0.22 -7.53
CA ALA A 178 -4.63 -0.62 -8.33
C ALA A 178 -5.05 -0.58 -9.82
N GLY A 179 -4.07 -0.58 -10.71
CA GLY A 179 -4.23 -0.40 -12.15
C GLY A 179 -4.23 1.05 -12.62
N ALA A 180 -4.34 2.04 -11.72
CA ALA A 180 -4.18 3.44 -12.09
C ALA A 180 -2.78 3.70 -12.67
N LYS A 181 -2.72 4.60 -13.65
CA LYS A 181 -1.48 5.01 -14.33
C LYS A 181 -1.02 6.33 -13.74
N VAL A 182 0.11 6.34 -13.05
CA VAL A 182 0.74 7.56 -12.52
C VAL A 182 1.93 7.89 -13.40
N ARG A 183 1.89 9.04 -14.07
CA ARG A 183 2.91 9.43 -15.05
C ARG A 183 3.66 10.66 -14.57
N VAL A 184 4.99 10.56 -14.55
CA VAL A 184 5.90 11.69 -14.40
C VAL A 184 6.35 12.09 -15.81
N GLN A 185 5.99 13.30 -16.24
CA GLN A 185 6.22 13.77 -17.60
C GLN A 185 7.06 15.05 -17.61
N SER A 186 8.10 15.08 -18.45
CA SER A 186 8.93 16.25 -18.65
C SER A 186 8.14 17.35 -19.36
N THR A 187 8.26 18.58 -18.85
CA THR A 187 7.74 19.78 -19.51
C THR A 187 8.71 20.33 -20.56
N GLY A 188 9.93 19.78 -20.63
CA GLY A 188 11.05 20.25 -21.47
C GLY A 188 11.96 21.23 -20.71
N GLY A 189 13.13 21.51 -21.27
CA GLY A 189 14.11 22.43 -20.66
C GLY A 189 15.23 21.69 -19.94
N ILE A 190 15.11 21.53 -18.61
CA ILE A 190 16.11 20.83 -17.80
C ILE A 190 15.80 19.33 -17.78
N PRO A 191 16.74 18.45 -18.18
CA PRO A 191 16.53 17.00 -18.12
C PRO A 191 16.20 16.49 -16.72
N ILE A 192 15.34 15.48 -16.65
CA ILE A 192 14.97 14.80 -15.40
C ILE A 192 15.32 13.32 -15.56
N THR A 193 16.16 12.78 -14.68
CA THR A 193 16.37 11.33 -14.61
C THR A 193 15.53 10.76 -13.48
N VAL A 194 14.58 9.90 -13.81
CA VAL A 194 13.72 9.21 -12.84
C VAL A 194 14.31 7.84 -12.55
N ASP A 195 14.58 7.56 -11.28
CA ASP A 195 15.10 6.28 -10.82
C ASP A 195 13.96 5.31 -10.48
N LEU A 196 13.10 5.72 -9.55
CA LEU A 196 12.01 4.89 -9.04
C LEU A 196 10.91 5.75 -8.41
N ALA A 197 9.78 5.11 -8.11
CA ALA A 197 8.74 5.70 -7.28
C ALA A 197 8.17 4.71 -6.25
N ASP A 198 8.03 5.19 -5.02
CA ASP A 198 7.42 4.49 -3.89
C ASP A 198 5.98 4.93 -3.71
N PHE A 199 5.02 4.02 -3.82
CA PHE A 199 3.59 4.30 -3.71
C PHE A 199 2.98 3.72 -2.43
N GLU A 200 2.29 4.53 -1.64
CA GLU A 200 1.63 4.07 -0.41
C GLU A 200 0.23 4.65 -0.18
N VAL A 201 -0.53 3.97 0.66
CA VAL A 201 -1.72 4.54 1.31
C VAL A 201 -1.26 5.20 2.61
N VAL A 202 -0.96 6.48 2.52
CA VAL A 202 -0.76 7.37 3.66
C VAL A 202 -2.05 7.42 4.49
N PRO A 203 -2.02 7.03 5.77
CA PRO A 203 -3.19 7.12 6.65
C PRO A 203 -3.62 8.57 6.86
N ASP A 204 -4.90 8.80 7.20
CA ASP A 204 -5.36 10.13 7.62
C ASP A 204 -4.51 10.67 8.80
N PRO A 205 -4.35 12.00 8.94
CA PRO A 205 -3.58 12.59 10.02
C PRO A 205 -4.07 12.11 11.40
N ILE A 206 -3.11 11.77 12.27
CA ILE A 206 -3.40 11.38 13.65
C ILE A 206 -4.04 12.58 14.37
N THR A 207 -5.07 12.32 15.17
CA THR A 207 -5.71 13.36 15.98
C THR A 207 -4.92 13.64 17.26
N ARG A 208 -4.89 14.90 17.71
CA ARG A 208 -4.25 15.32 18.97
C ARG A 208 -4.68 14.42 20.14
N PRO A 209 -3.74 13.75 20.84
CA PRO A 209 -4.05 12.96 22.03
C PRO A 209 -4.69 13.83 23.12
N SER A 210 -5.73 13.31 23.78
CA SER A 210 -6.38 14.01 24.89
C SER A 210 -5.38 14.29 26.02
N GLY A 211 -5.38 15.53 26.54
CA GLY A 211 -4.50 15.94 27.63
C GLY A 211 -3.05 16.26 27.23
N SER A 212 -2.67 16.11 25.96
CA SER A 212 -1.37 16.54 25.43
C SER A 212 -1.23 18.07 25.41
N LEU A 213 0.01 18.56 25.43
CA LEU A 213 0.36 19.98 25.23
C LEU A 213 0.70 20.21 23.76
N SER A 214 0.10 21.19 23.07
CA SER A 214 0.46 21.48 21.67
C SER A 214 1.59 22.49 21.61
N VAL A 215 2.54 22.33 20.68
CA VAL A 215 3.56 23.36 20.42
C VAL A 215 2.94 24.71 20.03
N ASP A 216 1.76 24.71 19.39
CA ASP A 216 1.00 25.93 19.06
C ASP A 216 0.56 26.69 20.33
N ASP A 217 0.26 25.97 21.43
CA ASP A 217 -0.13 26.57 22.71
C ASP A 217 1.04 27.34 23.35
N PHE A 218 2.27 27.11 22.87
CA PHE A 218 3.52 27.78 23.29
C PHE A 218 4.01 28.81 22.25
N GLY A 219 3.19 29.13 21.25
CA GLY A 219 3.47 30.19 20.27
C GLY A 219 4.24 29.73 19.03
N ALA A 220 4.33 28.43 18.76
CA ALA A 220 4.88 27.96 17.49
C ALA A 220 3.97 28.39 16.31
N ILE A 221 4.59 28.81 15.21
CA ILE A 221 3.94 29.29 13.99
C ILE A 221 4.33 28.35 12.85
N LYS A 222 3.36 27.56 12.38
CA LYS A 222 3.50 26.66 11.24
C LYS A 222 3.42 27.37 9.88
N ASN A 223 3.96 26.72 8.87
CA ASN A 223 3.93 27.09 7.45
C ASN A 223 4.47 28.51 7.18
N ASN A 224 5.45 28.94 7.99
CA ASN A 224 6.11 30.22 7.83
C ASN A 224 7.63 30.02 7.88
N THR A 225 8.25 30.11 6.71
CA THR A 225 9.68 29.81 6.57
C THR A 225 10.60 30.86 7.19
N GLY A 226 10.07 32.04 7.55
CA GLY A 226 10.82 33.13 8.16
C GLY A 226 10.81 33.14 9.70
N VAL A 227 10.13 32.20 10.35
CA VAL A 227 9.97 32.15 11.82
C VAL A 227 10.75 30.99 12.43
N ASP A 228 11.59 31.29 13.42
CA ASP A 228 12.24 30.28 14.26
C ASP A 228 11.30 29.83 15.40
N ASN A 229 11.00 28.54 15.43
CA ASN A 229 10.12 27.92 16.42
C ASN A 229 10.88 27.21 17.55
N THR A 230 12.21 27.22 17.55
CA THR A 230 13.04 26.48 18.50
C THR A 230 12.64 26.76 19.96
N ALA A 231 12.49 28.04 20.32
CA ALA A 231 12.16 28.43 21.69
C ALA A 231 10.75 27.95 22.12
N ALA A 232 9.76 28.03 21.22
CA ALA A 232 8.40 27.58 21.49
C ALA A 232 8.36 26.05 21.67
N PHE A 233 9.07 25.31 20.82
CA PHE A 233 9.22 23.86 20.95
C PHE A 233 9.92 23.47 22.26
N GLN A 234 11.02 24.14 22.61
CA GLN A 234 11.74 23.86 23.84
C GLN A 234 10.86 24.15 25.08
N ALA A 235 10.07 25.22 25.05
CA ALA A 235 9.13 25.54 26.11
C ALA A 235 8.05 24.45 26.27
N ALA A 236 7.49 23.97 25.16
CA ALA A 236 6.50 22.88 25.16
C ALA A 236 7.12 21.57 25.69
N VAL A 237 8.33 21.21 25.26
CA VAL A 237 9.08 20.04 25.75
C VAL A 237 9.34 20.12 27.25
N ASN A 238 9.82 21.26 27.73
CA ASN A 238 10.07 21.48 29.15
C ASN A 238 8.78 21.36 29.98
N ALA A 239 7.67 21.91 29.49
CA ALA A 239 6.36 21.81 30.14
C ALA A 239 5.82 20.38 30.10
N GLY A 240 6.01 19.65 29.00
CA GLY A 240 5.62 18.24 28.85
C GLY A 240 6.33 17.38 29.89
N LYS A 241 7.64 17.54 30.04
CA LYS A 241 8.41 16.89 31.11
C LYS A 241 7.89 17.25 32.50
N ALA A 242 7.75 18.54 32.79
CA ALA A 242 7.36 19.03 34.12
C ALA A 242 5.94 18.57 34.54
N GLN A 243 5.04 18.41 33.57
CA GLN A 243 3.65 18.00 33.81
C GLN A 243 3.41 16.50 33.56
N ALA A 244 4.44 15.75 33.16
CA ALA A 244 4.32 14.36 32.70
C ALA A 244 3.26 14.20 31.59
N LYS A 245 3.27 15.10 30.61
CA LYS A 245 2.36 15.11 29.45
C LYS A 245 3.12 14.96 28.14
N GLU A 246 2.48 14.28 27.19
CA GLU A 246 2.94 14.24 25.80
C GLU A 246 2.85 15.63 25.15
N VAL A 247 3.83 15.93 24.31
CA VAL A 247 3.87 17.14 23.47
C VAL A 247 3.43 16.76 22.05
N TRP A 248 2.43 17.48 21.57
CA TRP A 248 1.79 17.31 20.28
C TRP A 248 2.34 18.32 19.28
N ILE A 249 2.74 17.83 18.10
CA ILE A 249 3.09 18.60 16.92
C ILE A 249 1.92 18.48 15.94
N PRO A 250 1.13 19.55 15.72
CA PRO A 250 0.07 19.55 14.73
C PRO A 250 0.56 19.34 13.29
N GLU A 251 -0.37 19.13 12.37
CA GLU A 251 -0.09 19.21 10.93
C GLU A 251 0.42 20.61 10.56
N GLY A 252 1.51 20.63 9.78
CA GLY A 252 2.20 21.80 9.28
C GLY A 252 3.72 21.63 9.30
N THR A 253 4.40 22.58 8.65
CA THR A 253 5.87 22.70 8.67
C THR A 253 6.32 23.74 9.68
N TYR A 254 7.23 23.40 10.57
CA TYR A 254 7.79 24.28 11.59
C TYR A 254 9.29 24.42 11.39
N ASN A 255 9.76 25.64 11.16
CA ASN A 255 11.19 25.92 11.03
C ASN A 255 11.85 26.02 12.41
N LEU A 256 12.96 25.30 12.60
CA LEU A 256 13.82 25.32 13.79
C LEU A 256 15.22 25.73 13.35
N TYR A 257 15.74 26.81 13.94
CA TYR A 257 17.12 27.26 13.67
C TYR A 257 18.15 26.70 14.65
N ASP A 258 17.73 25.81 15.54
CA ASP A 258 18.58 25.04 16.43
C ASP A 258 17.88 23.73 16.80
N HIS A 259 18.61 22.82 17.44
CA HIS A 259 18.01 21.59 17.90
C HIS A 259 17.18 21.79 19.18
N VAL A 260 16.15 20.96 19.33
CA VAL A 260 15.31 20.89 20.53
C VAL A 260 15.84 19.78 21.44
N VAL A 261 16.13 20.11 22.69
CA VAL A 261 16.67 19.15 23.66
C VAL A 261 15.55 18.45 24.43
N VAL A 262 15.50 17.12 24.37
CA VAL A 262 14.45 16.28 24.97
C VAL A 262 14.97 15.42 26.11
N ASP A 263 14.16 15.26 27.16
CA ASP A 263 14.49 14.45 28.35
C ASP A 263 13.21 14.12 29.14
N GLY A 264 12.84 12.85 29.26
CA GLY A 264 11.65 12.40 30.00
C GLY A 264 10.32 12.85 29.40
N VAL A 265 10.22 12.89 28.07
CA VAL A 265 9.05 13.43 27.35
C VAL A 265 8.72 12.57 26.12
N THR A 266 7.43 12.52 25.77
CA THR A 266 7.00 12.06 24.45
C THR A 266 6.73 13.25 23.55
N LEU A 267 7.32 13.26 22.36
CA LEU A 267 7.03 14.20 21.28
C LEU A 267 6.38 13.43 20.12
N ARG A 268 5.14 13.79 19.78
CA ARG A 268 4.34 13.10 18.75
C ARG A 268 3.81 14.08 17.71
N GLY A 269 3.90 13.72 16.42
CA GLY A 269 3.22 14.44 15.34
C GLY A 269 1.95 13.77 14.82
N ALA A 270 1.36 14.38 13.80
CA ALA A 270 0.17 13.90 13.09
C ALA A 270 0.46 12.80 12.06
N GLY A 271 1.70 12.34 11.96
CA GLY A 271 2.22 11.43 10.95
C GLY A 271 3.38 12.10 10.18
N PRO A 272 4.37 11.33 9.70
CA PRO A 272 5.56 11.87 9.02
C PRO A 272 5.25 12.61 7.71
N TRP A 273 4.07 12.40 7.14
CA TRP A 273 3.59 13.14 5.97
C TRP A 273 2.98 14.52 6.30
N TYR A 274 2.65 14.78 7.57
CA TYR A 274 1.82 15.91 7.98
C TYR A 274 2.53 16.88 8.92
N SER A 275 3.27 16.36 9.90
CA SER A 275 4.03 17.17 10.86
C SER A 275 5.50 17.19 10.46
N VAL A 276 5.98 18.33 9.98
CA VAL A 276 7.34 18.48 9.45
C VAL A 276 8.11 19.49 10.29
N LEU A 277 9.24 19.09 10.82
CA LEU A 277 10.24 19.98 11.39
C LEU A 277 11.29 20.21 10.31
N GLY A 278 11.65 21.46 10.05
CA GLY A 278 12.69 21.76 9.07
C GLY A 278 13.47 23.03 9.38
N GLY A 279 14.25 23.50 8.41
CA GLY A 279 14.96 24.76 8.51
C GLY A 279 16.41 24.66 9.00
N ARG A 280 17.15 25.73 8.71
CA ARG A 280 18.56 25.95 9.07
C ARG A 280 18.73 27.41 9.43
N HIS A 281 19.61 27.72 10.38
CA HIS A 281 19.83 29.10 10.78
C HIS A 281 20.37 29.91 9.59
N PRO A 282 19.82 31.12 9.30
CA PRO A 282 20.12 31.86 8.06
C PRO A 282 21.58 32.32 7.92
N THR A 283 22.31 32.39 9.04
CA THR A 283 23.71 32.87 9.07
C THR A 283 24.67 32.00 9.87
N GLN A 284 24.19 30.96 10.56
CA GLN A 284 25.03 30.12 11.43
C GLN A 284 24.97 28.70 10.89
N ARG A 285 25.93 28.36 10.05
CA ARG A 285 25.99 27.11 9.27
C ARG A 285 25.78 25.85 10.13
N ASN A 286 26.34 25.87 11.34
CA ASN A 286 26.36 24.76 12.29
C ASN A 286 25.09 24.63 13.16
N ARG A 287 24.02 25.37 12.85
CA ARG A 287 22.74 25.29 13.56
C ARG A 287 21.58 25.08 12.59
N GLY A 288 20.74 24.11 12.90
CA GLY A 288 19.55 23.79 12.13
C GLY A 288 18.64 22.84 12.88
N VAL A 289 17.61 22.38 12.20
CA VAL A 289 16.62 21.45 12.75
C VAL A 289 17.28 20.19 13.32
N GLY A 290 16.78 19.75 14.48
CA GLY A 290 17.18 18.49 15.09
C GLY A 290 16.47 18.25 16.42
N VAL A 291 16.37 17.00 16.86
CA VAL A 291 15.85 16.63 18.19
C VAL A 291 16.90 15.82 18.94
N TYR A 292 17.44 16.41 20.00
CA TYR A 292 18.67 15.93 20.65
C TYR A 292 18.40 15.48 22.08
N GLY A 293 19.02 14.35 22.46
CA GLY A 293 19.25 14.04 23.86
C GLY A 293 20.33 14.96 24.45
N LYS A 294 20.43 14.98 25.77
CA LYS A 294 21.52 15.66 26.45
C LYS A 294 22.84 14.94 26.24
N TYR A 295 23.94 15.69 26.15
CA TYR A 295 25.28 15.14 26.06
C TYR A 295 25.76 14.63 27.43
N VAL A 296 26.59 13.59 27.39
CA VAL A 296 27.28 13.04 28.56
C VAL A 296 28.71 13.56 28.58
N GLN A 297 29.21 13.95 29.75
CA GLN A 297 30.62 14.32 29.91
C GLN A 297 31.52 13.13 29.54
N GLY A 298 32.44 13.32 28.60
CA GLY A 298 33.29 12.26 28.07
C GLY A 298 32.63 11.40 26.99
N GLY A 299 31.43 11.78 26.54
CA GLY A 299 30.58 11.05 25.59
C GLY A 299 30.92 11.17 24.11
N GLY A 300 32.16 11.48 23.76
CA GLY A 300 32.60 11.58 22.35
C GLY A 300 32.33 12.93 21.69
N TYR A 301 31.27 13.66 22.07
CA TYR A 301 31.06 15.01 21.55
C TYR A 301 32.17 15.98 22.01
N GLY A 302 32.92 16.51 21.04
CA GLY A 302 34.07 17.40 21.27
C GLY A 302 33.77 18.89 21.21
N GLY A 303 32.53 19.30 20.88
CA GLY A 303 32.13 20.70 20.80
C GLY A 303 31.72 21.30 22.15
N GLU A 304 31.34 22.57 22.14
CA GLU A 304 30.78 23.22 23.33
C GLU A 304 29.45 22.56 23.71
N ILE A 305 29.35 22.07 24.96
CA ILE A 305 28.11 21.59 25.55
C ILE A 305 27.43 22.77 26.26
N ARG A 306 26.32 23.24 25.70
CA ARG A 306 25.55 24.35 26.24
C ARG A 306 24.79 23.91 27.49
N SER A 307 24.48 24.86 28.36
CA SER A 307 23.87 24.56 29.67
C SER A 307 22.58 23.74 29.60
N HIS A 308 21.77 23.92 28.55
CA HIS A 308 20.51 23.19 28.35
C HIS A 308 20.69 21.81 27.70
N GLU A 309 21.83 21.53 27.07
CA GLU A 309 22.22 20.23 26.52
C GLU A 309 23.01 19.38 27.53
N ALA A 310 23.50 20.00 28.61
CA ALA A 310 24.33 19.36 29.62
C ALA A 310 23.55 18.43 30.56
N GLY A 311 24.29 17.58 31.27
CA GLY A 311 23.74 16.71 32.33
C GLY A 311 23.00 15.49 31.80
N GLY A 312 23.40 14.99 30.63
CA GLY A 312 22.90 13.73 30.08
C GLY A 312 23.46 12.49 30.79
N PRO A 313 23.05 11.30 30.35
CA PRO A 313 22.21 11.08 29.16
C PRO A 313 20.74 11.41 29.45
N SER A 314 19.99 11.84 28.43
CA SER A 314 18.53 11.94 28.54
C SER A 314 17.92 10.56 28.84
N ARG A 315 16.72 10.53 29.42
CA ARG A 315 16.03 9.29 29.81
C ARG A 315 14.58 9.28 29.36
N ASN A 316 14.02 8.10 29.06
CA ASN A 316 12.58 7.92 28.85
C ASN A 316 11.98 8.88 27.79
N VAL A 317 12.67 9.04 26.67
CA VAL A 317 12.22 9.87 25.55
C VAL A 317 11.46 9.00 24.55
N THR A 318 10.35 9.49 24.01
CA THR A 318 9.68 8.86 22.86
C THR A 318 9.46 9.90 21.76
N LEU A 319 10.01 9.67 20.57
CA LEU A 319 9.83 10.51 19.39
C LEU A 319 9.04 9.71 18.36
N LYS A 320 7.90 10.23 17.86
CA LYS A 320 7.11 9.48 16.88
C LYS A 320 6.19 10.28 15.98
N ASP A 321 5.92 9.72 14.81
CA ASP A 321 4.87 10.19 13.90
C ASP A 321 5.13 11.62 13.35
N PHE A 322 6.37 11.99 13.04
CA PHE A 322 6.70 13.28 12.39
C PHE A 322 7.92 13.15 11.48
N ALA A 323 8.20 14.19 10.70
CA ALA A 323 9.39 14.29 9.86
C ALA A 323 10.36 15.35 10.36
N ILE A 324 11.65 15.12 10.14
CA ILE A 324 12.75 16.09 10.26
C ILE A 324 13.38 16.20 8.88
N ILE A 325 13.23 17.35 8.22
CA ILE A 325 13.74 17.60 6.87
C ILE A 325 14.65 18.83 6.94
N GLY A 326 15.95 18.59 6.88
CA GLY A 326 16.97 19.63 6.96
C GLY A 326 17.18 20.38 5.65
N GLU A 327 18.23 21.20 5.65
CA GLU A 327 18.63 22.06 4.52
C GLU A 327 20.16 21.98 4.35
N VAL A 328 20.72 20.78 4.57
CA VAL A 328 22.16 20.50 4.48
C VAL A 328 22.50 20.12 3.05
N MET A 329 23.49 20.79 2.45
CA MET A 329 23.89 20.62 1.04
C MET A 329 25.35 20.17 0.93
N GLU A 330 25.99 19.89 2.06
CA GLU A 330 27.41 19.66 2.16
C GLU A 330 27.72 18.70 3.32
N ARG A 331 28.91 18.10 3.31
CA ARG A 331 29.41 17.36 4.46
C ARG A 331 30.52 18.15 5.17
N GLU A 332 30.16 18.74 6.30
CA GLU A 332 31.11 19.31 7.26
C GLU A 332 31.04 18.51 8.56
N ASP A 333 32.09 17.76 8.86
CA ASP A 333 32.05 16.78 9.96
C ASP A 333 31.92 17.45 11.33
N ASN A 334 32.43 18.67 11.50
CA ASN A 334 32.39 19.42 12.75
C ASN A 334 31.01 19.99 13.11
N ASP A 335 30.11 20.11 12.13
CA ASP A 335 28.78 20.70 12.34
C ASP A 335 27.81 19.62 12.87
N GLN A 336 27.19 19.87 14.02
CA GLN A 336 26.18 18.99 14.63
C GLN A 336 24.77 19.33 14.12
N ILE A 337 24.56 19.13 12.82
CA ILE A 337 23.29 19.38 12.11
C ILE A 337 22.67 18.06 11.63
N ASN A 338 22.46 17.16 12.60
CA ASN A 338 21.89 15.84 12.40
C ASN A 338 20.38 15.89 12.70
N ALA A 339 19.59 14.95 12.20
CA ALA A 339 18.18 14.90 12.59
C ALA A 339 18.03 14.51 14.08
N LEU A 340 18.85 13.56 14.55
CA LEU A 340 18.92 13.15 15.94
C LEU A 340 20.37 13.18 16.45
N GLY A 341 20.55 13.57 17.72
CA GLY A 341 21.86 13.59 18.36
C GLY A 341 21.85 13.50 19.88
N GLY A 342 23.04 13.57 20.48
CA GLY A 342 23.24 13.41 21.92
C GLY A 342 22.92 12.00 22.42
N ALA A 343 22.64 11.87 23.72
CA ALA A 343 22.50 10.57 24.38
C ALA A 343 21.10 10.37 24.95
N MET A 344 20.46 9.23 24.64
CA MET A 344 19.10 8.90 25.09
C MET A 344 19.01 7.45 25.57
N THR A 345 18.90 7.25 26.88
CA THR A 345 18.70 5.92 27.48
C THR A 345 17.22 5.61 27.66
N ASP A 346 16.84 4.33 27.55
CA ASP A 346 15.46 3.86 27.70
C ASP A 346 14.49 4.64 26.82
N SER A 347 14.86 4.84 25.56
CA SER A 347 14.22 5.81 24.67
C SER A 347 13.92 5.18 23.31
N VAL A 348 12.87 5.66 22.64
CA VAL A 348 12.37 5.10 21.39
C VAL A 348 12.11 6.20 20.36
N VAL A 349 12.56 5.97 19.14
CA VAL A 349 12.18 6.70 17.93
C VAL A 349 11.35 5.76 17.06
N ASP A 350 10.12 6.13 16.75
CA ASP A 350 9.15 5.26 16.07
C ASP A 350 8.44 6.02 14.94
N ASN A 351 8.50 5.54 13.70
CA ASN A 351 7.79 6.14 12.57
C ASN A 351 8.19 7.62 12.34
N VAL A 352 9.51 7.87 12.27
CA VAL A 352 10.07 9.20 11.97
C VAL A 352 10.71 9.18 10.59
N TRP A 353 10.47 10.24 9.81
CA TRP A 353 11.13 10.48 8.52
C TRP A 353 12.28 11.46 8.72
N MET A 354 13.48 11.13 8.27
CA MET A 354 14.69 11.97 8.40
C MET A 354 15.30 12.17 7.02
N GLN A 355 15.53 13.41 6.62
CA GLN A 355 16.01 13.75 5.28
C GLN A 355 16.82 15.06 5.27
N HIS A 356 17.80 15.18 4.37
CA HIS A 356 18.58 16.42 4.14
C HIS A 356 19.27 16.97 5.39
N THR A 357 19.69 16.08 6.27
CA THR A 357 20.56 16.38 7.42
C THR A 357 21.96 15.84 7.16
N LYS A 358 22.95 16.21 7.99
CA LYS A 358 24.28 15.61 7.86
C LYS A 358 24.22 14.11 8.11
N VAL A 359 23.66 13.75 9.27
CA VAL A 359 23.44 12.37 9.70
C VAL A 359 22.00 12.22 10.14
N GLY A 360 21.39 11.06 9.89
CA GLY A 360 20.05 10.78 10.41
C GLY A 360 20.06 10.72 11.94
N ALA A 361 20.91 9.88 12.53
CA ALA A 361 21.12 9.85 13.97
C ALA A 361 22.60 9.67 14.35
N TRP A 362 23.24 10.71 14.90
CA TRP A 362 24.59 10.61 15.46
C TRP A 362 24.50 10.55 16.98
N MET A 363 24.51 9.33 17.52
CA MET A 363 24.18 9.10 18.92
C MET A 363 25.43 9.03 19.79
N ASP A 364 25.85 10.18 20.32
CA ASP A 364 26.97 10.33 21.26
C ASP A 364 26.60 9.77 22.64
N GLY A 365 27.00 8.54 22.95
CA GLY A 365 26.77 7.90 24.25
C GLY A 365 27.69 8.42 25.37
N PRO A 366 27.92 7.69 26.47
CA PRO A 366 27.33 6.39 26.76
C PRO A 366 25.82 6.47 26.94
N MET A 367 25.11 5.50 26.37
CA MET A 367 23.67 5.33 26.56
C MET A 367 23.29 3.85 26.51
N ASN A 368 22.06 3.54 26.90
CA ASN A 368 21.60 2.17 27.05
C ASN A 368 20.15 2.03 26.61
N ASN A 369 19.80 0.93 25.94
CA ASN A 369 18.39 0.62 25.61
C ASN A 369 17.71 1.72 24.78
N PHE A 370 18.39 2.21 23.75
CA PHE A 370 17.85 3.11 22.74
C PHE A 370 17.33 2.31 21.54
N THR A 371 16.17 2.66 20.98
CA THR A 371 15.62 1.99 19.80
C THR A 371 15.18 2.99 18.73
N ILE A 372 15.61 2.79 17.48
CA ILE A 372 14.98 3.39 16.29
C ILE A 372 14.20 2.31 15.56
N LYS A 373 12.93 2.56 15.24
CA LYS A 373 12.11 1.62 14.47
C LYS A 373 11.07 2.24 13.55
N ASN A 374 10.66 1.49 12.54
CA ASN A 374 9.60 1.87 11.59
C ASN A 374 9.86 3.20 10.86
N SER A 375 11.12 3.61 10.78
CA SER A 375 11.53 4.95 10.33
C SER A 375 12.06 4.93 8.90
N ARG A 376 12.16 6.11 8.28
CA ARG A 376 12.76 6.32 6.97
C ARG A 376 13.89 7.34 7.10
N ILE A 377 15.08 7.00 6.61
CA ILE A 377 16.27 7.86 6.62
C ILE A 377 16.76 7.97 5.18
N LEU A 378 16.64 9.15 4.60
CA LEU A 378 16.86 9.38 3.18
C LEU A 378 17.85 10.54 3.00
N ASP A 379 18.62 10.53 1.92
CA ASP A 379 19.38 11.69 1.43
C ASP A 379 20.20 12.39 2.53
N GLN A 380 21.07 11.62 3.17
CA GLN A 380 21.98 12.12 4.22
C GLN A 380 23.33 12.44 3.59
N THR A 381 23.98 13.52 4.05
CA THR A 381 25.29 13.89 3.50
C THR A 381 26.43 13.03 4.07
N ALA A 382 26.18 12.31 5.17
CA ALA A 382 27.04 11.30 5.79
C ALA A 382 26.19 10.08 6.21
N ASP A 383 26.39 9.55 7.42
CA ASP A 383 25.77 8.31 7.89
C ASP A 383 24.23 8.38 7.97
N GLY A 384 23.56 7.24 7.84
CA GLY A 384 22.16 7.12 8.24
C GLY A 384 22.02 7.12 9.77
N VAL A 385 22.67 6.16 10.44
CA VAL A 385 22.75 6.10 11.91
C VAL A 385 24.17 5.74 12.32
N ASN A 386 24.71 6.44 13.31
CA ASN A 386 25.94 6.05 13.99
C ASN A 386 25.71 5.93 15.50
N PHE A 387 25.88 4.71 16.04
CA PHE A 387 26.01 4.49 17.48
C PHE A 387 27.43 4.83 17.92
N HIS A 388 27.63 6.09 18.30
CA HIS A 388 28.93 6.63 18.65
C HIS A 388 29.19 6.53 20.15
N THR A 389 30.22 5.75 20.51
CA THR A 389 30.82 5.56 21.84
C THR A 389 29.88 5.16 22.99
N GLY A 390 30.12 4.00 23.59
CA GLY A 390 29.43 3.57 24.81
C GLY A 390 27.93 3.34 24.67
N VAL A 391 27.44 3.09 23.46
CA VAL A 391 26.05 2.73 23.20
C VAL A 391 25.87 1.24 23.47
N THR A 392 24.90 0.88 24.32
CA THR A 392 24.71 -0.51 24.75
C THR A 392 23.25 -0.95 24.69
N ASN A 393 23.02 -2.25 24.46
CA ASN A 393 21.68 -2.86 24.42
C ASN A 393 20.70 -2.12 23.49
N SER A 394 21.19 -1.49 22.43
CA SER A 394 20.41 -0.57 21.59
C SER A 394 20.18 -1.16 20.20
N THR A 395 19.06 -0.78 19.57
CA THR A 395 18.56 -1.43 18.36
C THR A 395 18.15 -0.42 17.29
N VAL A 396 18.55 -0.66 16.04
CA VAL A 396 17.89 -0.06 14.87
C VAL A 396 17.18 -1.20 14.14
N THR A 397 15.85 -1.09 13.99
CA THR A 397 15.07 -2.16 13.39
C THR A 397 13.91 -1.72 12.53
N ASN A 398 13.52 -2.51 11.54
CA ASN A 398 12.40 -2.17 10.65
C ASN A 398 12.52 -0.76 10.06
N THR A 399 13.74 -0.36 9.69
CA THR A 399 14.05 1.00 9.23
C THR A 399 14.53 0.93 7.78
N PHE A 400 14.00 1.83 6.95
CA PHE A 400 14.39 2.00 5.56
C PHE A 400 15.42 3.13 5.45
N VAL A 401 16.56 2.84 4.84
CA VAL A 401 17.66 3.79 4.65
C VAL A 401 18.04 3.82 3.17
N ARG A 402 18.10 4.99 2.55
CA ARG A 402 18.51 5.14 1.14
C ARG A 402 19.32 6.41 0.93
N ASN A 403 20.28 6.35 0.00
CA ASN A 403 21.04 7.52 -0.47
C ASN A 403 21.86 8.23 0.64
N THR A 404 22.64 7.46 1.41
CA THR A 404 23.53 8.01 2.44
C THR A 404 24.90 8.36 1.86
N GLY A 405 25.47 9.49 2.29
CA GLY A 405 26.79 9.97 1.88
C GLY A 405 27.98 9.36 2.65
N ASP A 406 27.69 8.47 3.60
CA ASP A 406 28.64 7.56 4.28
C ASP A 406 27.86 6.30 4.72
N ASP A 407 28.35 5.59 5.74
CA ASP A 407 27.80 4.35 6.24
C ASP A 407 26.29 4.43 6.50
N GLY A 408 25.52 3.50 5.93
CA GLY A 408 24.08 3.48 6.14
C GLY A 408 23.71 3.30 7.62
N LEU A 409 24.27 2.26 8.25
CA LEU A 409 24.17 2.01 9.69
C LEU A 409 25.54 1.63 10.27
N ALA A 410 26.05 2.45 11.18
CA ALA A 410 27.38 2.31 11.77
C ALA A 410 27.36 2.19 13.30
N MET A 411 28.37 1.51 13.82
CA MET A 411 28.72 1.54 15.24
C MET A 411 30.20 1.88 15.37
N TRP A 412 30.51 2.99 16.05
CA TRP A 412 31.89 3.41 16.32
C TRP A 412 32.10 3.64 17.82
N PRO A 413 32.72 2.68 18.54
CA PRO A 413 33.06 2.79 19.94
C PRO A 413 34.37 3.58 20.15
N GLU A 414 34.44 4.85 19.72
CA GLU A 414 35.66 5.68 19.76
C GLU A 414 36.36 5.66 21.14
N ARG A 415 35.62 5.66 22.25
CA ARG A 415 36.21 5.76 23.60
C ARG A 415 35.75 4.68 24.55
N ILE A 416 34.46 4.33 24.46
CA ILE A 416 33.79 3.41 25.35
C ILE A 416 33.18 2.30 24.47
N PRO A 417 33.31 1.02 24.86
CA PRO A 417 32.82 -0.09 24.03
C PRO A 417 31.32 -0.01 23.78
N ASN A 418 30.95 -0.24 22.52
CA ASN A 418 29.58 -0.57 22.13
C ASN A 418 29.34 -2.05 22.42
N VAL A 419 28.25 -2.38 23.11
CA VAL A 419 28.01 -3.75 23.61
C VAL A 419 26.55 -4.17 23.41
N ASN A 420 26.34 -5.37 22.86
CA ASN A 420 25.01 -5.99 22.71
C ASN A 420 24.01 -5.13 21.91
N ASN A 421 24.52 -4.38 20.92
CA ASN A 421 23.67 -3.62 19.99
C ASN A 421 23.23 -4.48 18.82
N LYS A 422 22.13 -4.09 18.20
CA LYS A 422 21.48 -4.86 17.14
C LYS A 422 21.06 -3.97 15.98
N PHE A 423 21.38 -4.39 14.76
CA PHE A 423 20.75 -3.88 13.54
C PHE A 423 19.94 -5.02 12.91
N THR A 424 18.61 -4.92 12.97
CA THR A 424 17.72 -6.01 12.58
C THR A 424 16.56 -5.63 11.67
N PHE A 425 16.24 -6.39 10.63
CA PHE A 425 15.10 -6.10 9.75
C PHE A 425 15.19 -4.72 9.08
N ASN A 426 16.38 -4.26 8.68
CA ASN A 426 16.54 -2.99 7.98
C ASN A 426 16.73 -3.22 6.48
N THR A 427 16.23 -2.30 5.66
CA THR A 427 16.57 -2.24 4.23
C THR A 427 17.46 -1.02 4.02
N VAL A 428 18.70 -1.23 3.59
CA VAL A 428 19.69 -0.16 3.38
C VAL A 428 20.16 -0.18 1.93
N GLY A 429 19.72 0.78 1.13
CA GLY A 429 20.02 0.85 -0.30
C GLY A 429 20.89 2.06 -0.65
N VAL A 430 21.66 1.95 -1.72
CA VAL A 430 22.35 3.08 -2.37
C VAL A 430 23.19 3.90 -1.38
N THR A 431 24.20 3.28 -0.79
CA THR A 431 25.17 3.97 0.06
C THR A 431 26.34 4.43 -0.81
N LEU A 432 26.53 5.76 -0.89
CA LEU A 432 27.43 6.40 -1.85
C LEU A 432 28.91 6.23 -1.50
N LEU A 433 29.23 6.35 -0.22
CA LEU A 433 30.57 6.14 0.33
C LEU A 433 30.48 5.13 1.46
N ALA A 434 31.53 4.30 1.59
CA ALA A 434 31.67 3.31 2.67
C ALA A 434 30.63 2.18 2.58
N ASN A 435 29.97 1.82 3.68
CA ASN A 435 29.27 0.54 3.80
C ASN A 435 27.76 0.71 4.00
N ASN A 436 26.96 -0.24 3.54
CA ASN A 436 25.56 -0.22 3.96
C ASN A 436 25.42 -0.43 5.48
N ILE A 437 26.15 -1.41 6.05
CA ILE A 437 26.17 -1.67 7.50
C ILE A 437 27.60 -1.95 7.98
N VAL A 438 28.01 -1.38 9.10
CA VAL A 438 29.32 -1.60 9.69
C VAL A 438 29.35 -1.57 11.23
N THR A 439 30.28 -2.33 11.80
CA THR A 439 30.74 -2.13 13.18
C THR A 439 32.26 -1.96 13.21
N TYR A 440 32.71 -0.77 13.61
CA TYR A 440 34.12 -0.42 13.79
C TYR A 440 34.57 -0.77 15.22
N GLY A 441 34.53 -2.05 15.58
CA GLY A 441 34.80 -2.51 16.94
C GLY A 441 33.56 -3.12 17.61
N GLY A 442 33.55 -3.09 18.93
CA GLY A 442 32.39 -3.47 19.75
C GLY A 442 32.33 -4.96 20.11
N ARG A 443 31.45 -5.29 21.04
CA ARG A 443 31.33 -6.63 21.63
C ARG A 443 29.91 -7.16 21.54
N ASP A 444 29.77 -8.42 21.13
CA ASP A 444 28.51 -9.16 21.09
C ASP A 444 27.42 -8.50 20.21
N ILE A 445 27.81 -8.01 19.02
CA ILE A 445 26.92 -7.29 18.10
C ILE A 445 26.12 -8.26 17.23
N GLN A 446 24.88 -7.86 16.90
CA GLN A 446 23.99 -8.61 16.01
C GLN A 446 23.62 -7.77 14.78
N ILE A 447 23.84 -8.33 13.60
CA ILE A 447 23.42 -7.77 12.31
C ILE A 447 22.59 -8.87 11.64
N THR A 448 21.26 -8.84 11.82
CA THR A 448 20.41 -9.95 11.34
C THR A 448 19.19 -9.50 10.55
N ASP A 449 18.72 -10.34 9.64
CA ASP A 449 17.47 -10.09 8.91
C ASP A 449 17.48 -8.82 8.04
N ASN A 450 18.64 -8.27 7.68
CA ASN A 450 18.71 -7.04 6.89
C ASN A 450 18.77 -7.36 5.39
N VAL A 451 18.28 -6.44 4.56
CA VAL A 451 18.61 -6.39 3.12
C VAL A 451 19.48 -5.16 2.91
N VAL A 452 20.64 -5.35 2.32
CA VAL A 452 21.50 -4.25 1.87
C VAL A 452 21.66 -4.32 0.37
N ALA A 453 21.57 -3.16 -0.27
CA ALA A 453 21.64 -3.07 -1.72
C ALA A 453 22.52 -1.91 -2.18
N ASP A 454 23.15 -2.13 -3.33
CA ASP A 454 23.64 -1.06 -4.18
C ASP A 454 24.74 -0.13 -3.59
N THR A 455 25.72 -0.68 -2.86
CA THR A 455 26.90 0.08 -2.40
C THR A 455 27.70 0.67 -3.59
N ILE A 456 28.17 1.92 -3.48
CA ILE A 456 28.75 2.66 -4.62
C ILE A 456 30.27 2.74 -4.60
N SER A 457 30.89 3.17 -3.50
CA SER A 457 32.33 3.43 -3.48
C SER A 457 32.96 3.16 -2.12
N ASN A 458 34.22 2.68 -2.12
CA ASN A 458 35.06 2.54 -0.92
C ASN A 458 34.45 1.70 0.22
N GLY A 459 33.55 0.77 -0.09
CA GLY A 459 33.04 -0.17 0.89
C GLY A 459 32.11 -1.23 0.32
N GLY A 460 31.46 -1.95 1.23
CA GLY A 460 30.65 -3.12 0.93
C GLY A 460 29.28 -3.11 1.58
N GLY A 461 28.60 -4.25 1.52
CA GLY A 461 27.32 -4.44 2.18
C GLY A 461 27.46 -4.48 3.70
N ILE A 462 28.28 -5.41 4.20
CA ILE A 462 28.53 -5.57 5.64
C ILE A 462 30.02 -5.56 5.94
N HIS A 463 30.43 -4.73 6.92
CA HIS A 463 31.81 -4.62 7.36
C HIS A 463 31.95 -4.86 8.87
N ILE A 464 32.93 -5.67 9.28
CA ILE A 464 33.32 -5.81 10.69
C ILE A 464 34.80 -5.50 10.80
N ALA A 465 35.16 -4.44 11.53
CA ALA A 465 36.51 -3.91 11.48
C ALA A 465 37.06 -3.41 12.82
N ASN A 466 38.35 -3.64 13.06
CA ASN A 466 39.15 -2.87 14.01
C ASN A 466 39.81 -1.69 13.29
N ARG A 467 39.00 -0.69 12.93
CA ARG A 467 39.41 0.49 12.16
C ARG A 467 38.93 1.76 12.88
N TYR A 468 39.55 2.90 12.56
CA TYR A 468 39.32 4.25 13.12
C TYR A 468 39.96 4.55 14.48
N PRO A 469 40.24 5.83 14.79
CA PRO A 469 40.81 6.21 16.08
C PRO A 469 40.00 5.68 17.26
N GLY A 470 40.72 5.28 18.31
CA GLY A 470 40.12 4.81 19.56
C GLY A 470 39.62 3.36 19.56
N VAL A 471 39.65 2.67 18.43
CA VAL A 471 39.26 1.25 18.32
C VAL A 471 40.45 0.34 18.57
N ASN A 472 40.58 -0.19 19.79
CA ASN A 472 41.64 -1.11 20.19
C ASN A 472 41.29 -1.89 21.47
N SER A 473 41.96 -3.02 21.68
CA SER A 473 41.78 -3.90 22.83
C SER A 473 42.19 -3.24 24.15
N GLY A 474 43.15 -2.31 24.13
CA GLY A 474 43.59 -1.55 25.31
C GLY A 474 42.49 -0.69 25.93
N GLN A 475 41.56 -0.20 25.12
CA GLN A 475 40.35 0.53 25.55
C GLN A 475 39.10 -0.37 25.64
N GLY A 476 39.23 -1.65 25.29
CA GLY A 476 38.13 -2.61 25.23
C GLY A 476 37.14 -2.35 24.08
N THR A 477 37.46 -1.44 23.17
CA THR A 477 36.60 -0.96 22.08
C THR A 477 36.70 -1.78 20.80
N ALA A 478 37.76 -2.58 20.66
CA ALA A 478 37.94 -3.49 19.54
C ALA A 478 36.84 -4.56 19.41
N VAL A 479 36.72 -5.14 18.22
CA VAL A 479 35.84 -6.26 17.89
C VAL A 479 36.20 -7.43 18.82
N ALA A 480 35.27 -7.77 19.71
CA ALA A 480 35.43 -8.82 20.71
C ALA A 480 34.15 -9.64 20.89
N GLY A 481 34.24 -10.75 21.62
CA GLY A 481 33.10 -11.61 21.93
C GLY A 481 32.59 -12.38 20.72
N THR A 482 31.26 -12.52 20.60
CA THR A 482 30.61 -13.21 19.48
C THR A 482 29.74 -12.27 18.65
N HIS A 483 30.14 -12.02 17.42
CA HIS A 483 29.34 -11.26 16.46
C HIS A 483 28.44 -12.20 15.65
N THR A 484 27.15 -11.90 15.59
CA THR A 484 26.15 -12.69 14.84
C THR A 484 25.72 -11.93 13.60
N VAL A 485 26.05 -12.47 12.43
CA VAL A 485 25.64 -11.95 11.12
C VAL A 485 24.74 -13.00 10.46
N ALA A 486 23.42 -12.86 10.59
CA ALA A 486 22.50 -13.95 10.25
C ALA A 486 21.32 -13.51 9.39
N ARG A 487 20.92 -14.33 8.42
CA ARG A 487 19.74 -14.06 7.58
C ARG A 487 19.77 -12.70 6.88
N ASN A 488 20.95 -12.26 6.43
CA ASN A 488 21.05 -11.02 5.66
C ASN A 488 21.03 -11.32 4.15
N THR A 489 20.58 -10.36 3.35
CA THR A 489 20.76 -10.36 1.89
C THR A 489 21.64 -9.19 1.50
N LEU A 490 22.70 -9.44 0.73
CA LEU A 490 23.60 -8.44 0.18
C LEU A 490 23.46 -8.47 -1.33
N LEU A 491 22.75 -7.50 -1.89
CA LEU A 491 22.42 -7.41 -3.33
C LEU A 491 23.27 -6.32 -3.96
N ARG A 492 24.04 -6.63 -5.02
CA ARG A 492 24.84 -5.60 -5.73
C ARG A 492 25.80 -4.82 -4.84
N ALA A 493 26.25 -5.47 -3.78
CA ALA A 493 27.11 -4.91 -2.75
C ALA A 493 28.59 -5.15 -3.03
N GLY A 494 29.43 -4.32 -2.40
CA GLY A 494 30.87 -4.28 -2.67
C GLY A 494 31.16 -3.51 -3.95
N ASN A 495 32.05 -2.52 -3.90
CA ASN A 495 32.48 -1.78 -5.08
C ASN A 495 33.96 -1.41 -5.00
N ASN A 496 34.46 -0.69 -6.01
CA ASN A 496 35.85 -0.27 -6.08
C ASN A 496 36.20 0.66 -4.92
N ASP A 497 37.34 0.41 -4.29
CA ASP A 497 37.98 1.41 -3.44
C ASP A 497 38.92 2.26 -4.29
N PHE A 498 38.63 3.55 -4.43
CA PHE A 498 39.40 4.45 -5.28
C PHE A 498 40.72 4.89 -4.67
N ASN A 499 40.93 4.68 -3.37
CA ASN A 499 42.21 4.94 -2.72
C ASN A 499 43.17 3.76 -2.91
N TRP A 500 42.64 2.53 -2.88
CA TRP A 500 43.42 1.32 -2.99
C TRP A 500 43.50 0.74 -4.42
N HIS A 501 42.62 1.20 -5.32
CA HIS A 501 42.52 0.77 -6.71
C HIS A 501 42.23 -0.73 -6.89
N PHE A 502 41.41 -1.30 -6.00
CA PHE A 502 40.84 -2.64 -6.16
C PHE A 502 39.45 -2.72 -5.52
N GLY A 503 38.72 -3.78 -5.84
CA GLY A 503 37.38 -4.05 -5.32
C GLY A 503 37.31 -4.49 -3.87
N VAL A 504 36.35 -3.93 -3.15
CA VAL A 504 35.94 -4.37 -1.81
C VAL A 504 34.86 -5.46 -1.94
N GLY A 505 34.89 -6.43 -1.02
CA GLY A 505 33.91 -7.52 -0.99
C GLY A 505 32.54 -7.07 -0.51
N ALA A 506 31.49 -7.80 -0.89
CA ALA A 506 30.14 -7.58 -0.37
C ALA A 506 30.09 -7.70 1.16
N ILE A 507 30.73 -8.73 1.73
CA ILE A 507 31.06 -8.81 3.16
C ILE A 507 32.57 -8.75 3.34
N TRP A 508 33.04 -7.94 4.28
CA TRP A 508 34.47 -7.77 4.47
C TRP A 508 34.90 -7.54 5.92
N PHE A 509 36.16 -7.86 6.20
CA PHE A 509 36.77 -7.81 7.52
C PHE A 509 38.12 -7.12 7.47
N SER A 510 38.35 -6.19 8.40
CA SER A 510 39.60 -5.44 8.48
C SER A 510 40.13 -5.41 9.92
N GLY A 511 41.42 -5.68 10.05
CA GLY A 511 42.16 -5.56 11.32
C GLY A 511 43.17 -4.41 11.32
N LEU A 512 42.82 -3.23 10.77
CA LEU A 512 43.78 -2.14 10.56
C LEU A 512 44.56 -1.73 11.82
N ASN A 513 43.85 -1.44 12.92
CA ASN A 513 44.48 -0.99 14.16
C ASN A 513 45.12 -2.17 14.91
N GLU A 514 44.47 -3.33 14.88
CA GLU A 514 44.93 -4.59 15.46
C GLU A 514 44.12 -5.77 14.91
N PRO A 515 44.63 -7.02 15.02
CA PRO A 515 43.89 -8.22 14.62
C PRO A 515 42.47 -8.29 15.18
N VAL A 516 41.52 -8.73 14.36
CA VAL A 516 40.14 -9.00 14.79
C VAL A 516 40.12 -10.31 15.57
N ASN A 517 40.07 -10.21 16.90
CA ASN A 517 40.14 -11.33 17.86
C ASN A 517 38.76 -11.67 18.45
N ALA A 518 37.85 -12.14 17.61
CA ALA A 518 36.47 -12.46 17.97
C ALA A 518 35.97 -13.69 17.20
N THR A 519 34.86 -14.27 17.67
CA THR A 519 34.10 -15.25 16.88
C THR A 519 33.05 -14.52 16.04
N ILE A 520 33.13 -14.63 14.72
CA ILE A 520 32.15 -14.06 13.80
C ILE A 520 31.38 -15.19 13.13
N ASN A 521 30.06 -15.23 13.32
CA ASN A 521 29.20 -16.26 12.71
C ASN A 521 28.35 -15.63 11.60
N VAL A 522 28.67 -15.97 10.35
CA VAL A 522 27.89 -15.60 9.16
C VAL A 522 26.99 -16.78 8.80
N THR A 523 25.67 -16.62 8.93
CA THR A 523 24.72 -17.73 8.79
C THR A 523 23.51 -17.37 7.94
N ASP A 524 22.97 -18.33 7.19
CA ASP A 524 21.72 -18.20 6.42
C ASP A 524 21.70 -16.94 5.52
N THR A 525 22.85 -16.55 4.94
CA THR A 525 23.03 -15.26 4.27
C THR A 525 23.10 -15.44 2.76
N ASP A 526 22.45 -14.55 2.02
CA ASP A 526 22.51 -14.48 0.57
C ASP A 526 23.41 -13.32 0.14
N ILE A 527 24.39 -13.61 -0.71
CA ILE A 527 25.26 -12.63 -1.35
C ILE A 527 25.03 -12.74 -2.86
N LEU A 528 24.32 -11.78 -3.41
CA LEU A 528 23.79 -11.83 -4.76
C LEU A 528 24.40 -10.69 -5.57
N ASP A 529 24.88 -11.01 -6.77
CA ASP A 529 25.26 -10.01 -7.76
C ASP A 529 26.36 -9.02 -7.24
N SER A 530 27.35 -9.52 -6.49
CA SER A 530 28.40 -8.66 -5.90
C SER A 530 29.23 -7.97 -6.99
N SER A 531 29.51 -6.67 -6.85
CA SER A 531 30.24 -5.95 -7.91
C SER A 531 31.71 -6.39 -8.02
N TYR A 532 32.29 -6.89 -6.93
CA TYR A 532 33.63 -7.48 -6.92
C TYR A 532 33.61 -8.84 -6.24
N ALA A 533 34.34 -9.01 -5.15
CA ALA A 533 34.38 -10.26 -4.41
C ALA A 533 33.13 -10.41 -3.54
N ALA A 534 32.73 -11.63 -3.22
CA ALA A 534 31.70 -11.84 -2.20
C ALA A 534 32.27 -11.59 -0.80
N ILE A 535 33.42 -12.21 -0.48
CA ILE A 535 34.06 -12.17 0.85
C ILE A 535 35.45 -11.55 0.71
N HIS A 536 35.80 -10.62 1.60
CA HIS A 536 37.11 -9.97 1.59
C HIS A 536 37.73 -9.85 3.00
N VAL A 537 39.01 -10.17 3.14
CA VAL A 537 39.81 -9.91 4.36
C VAL A 537 41.05 -9.09 4.06
N ILE A 538 41.32 -8.05 4.85
CA ILE A 538 42.40 -7.10 4.58
C ILE A 538 43.03 -6.48 5.84
N GLU A 539 44.19 -5.84 5.65
CA GLU A 539 44.99 -5.03 6.60
C GLU A 539 45.62 -5.84 7.75
N GLY A 540 44.79 -6.41 8.63
CA GLY A 540 45.23 -7.22 9.77
C GLY A 540 44.50 -8.56 9.85
N SER A 541 45.03 -9.48 10.65
CA SER A 541 44.49 -10.84 10.66
C SER A 541 43.11 -10.93 11.31
N THR A 542 42.26 -11.82 10.80
CA THR A 542 40.93 -12.11 11.37
C THR A 542 40.87 -13.52 11.95
N SER A 543 40.69 -13.62 13.26
CA SER A 543 40.94 -14.86 14.01
C SER A 543 39.95 -16.00 13.76
N THR A 544 38.63 -15.78 13.72
CA THR A 544 37.66 -16.86 13.41
C THR A 544 36.38 -16.31 12.77
N VAL A 545 36.14 -16.69 11.51
CA VAL A 545 34.87 -16.42 10.79
C VAL A 545 34.25 -17.74 10.33
N ASN A 546 33.01 -17.99 10.72
CA ASN A 546 32.28 -19.21 10.36
C ASN A 546 31.16 -18.89 9.38
N PHE A 547 31.24 -19.39 8.16
CA PHE A 547 30.19 -19.31 7.15
C PHE A 547 29.38 -20.61 7.16
N ASN A 548 28.09 -20.53 7.50
CA ASN A 548 27.19 -21.69 7.49
C ASN A 548 25.89 -21.38 6.73
N ASN A 549 25.53 -22.22 5.76
CA ASN A 549 24.34 -22.03 4.93
C ASN A 549 24.33 -20.66 4.22
N VAL A 550 25.37 -20.40 3.44
CA VAL A 550 25.54 -19.13 2.71
C VAL A 550 25.42 -19.41 1.22
N ASN A 551 24.63 -18.60 0.53
CA ASN A 551 24.45 -18.69 -0.91
C ASN A 551 25.09 -17.47 -1.57
N ILE A 552 26.02 -17.72 -2.47
CA ILE A 552 26.74 -16.71 -3.24
C ILE A 552 26.39 -16.92 -4.70
N ASP A 553 25.74 -15.96 -5.34
CA ASP A 553 25.32 -16.12 -6.73
C ASP A 553 25.58 -14.87 -7.55
N GLY A 554 26.63 -14.92 -8.36
CA GLY A 554 27.15 -13.78 -9.11
C GLY A 554 28.17 -12.97 -8.31
N THR A 555 29.42 -13.02 -8.75
CA THR A 555 30.49 -12.12 -8.28
C THR A 555 31.20 -11.51 -9.47
N GLY A 556 31.53 -10.23 -9.43
CA GLY A 556 32.34 -9.58 -10.46
C GLY A 556 33.75 -10.17 -10.52
N THR A 557 34.35 -10.51 -9.38
CA THR A 557 35.68 -11.14 -9.35
C THR A 557 35.61 -12.51 -8.68
N TYR A 558 35.99 -12.60 -7.42
CA TYR A 558 36.23 -13.85 -6.71
C TYR A 558 35.09 -14.16 -5.74
N MET A 559 34.99 -15.42 -5.29
CA MET A 559 34.20 -15.70 -4.09
C MET A 559 34.90 -15.13 -2.85
N ILE A 560 36.21 -15.37 -2.73
CA ILE A 560 37.03 -14.95 -1.59
C ILE A 560 38.25 -14.18 -2.10
N GLN A 561 38.44 -12.97 -1.58
CA GLN A 561 39.66 -12.19 -1.72
C GLN A 561 40.36 -12.15 -0.36
N ALA A 562 41.55 -12.74 -0.25
CA ALA A 562 42.31 -12.83 0.99
C ALA A 562 43.60 -12.02 0.91
N GLN A 563 43.56 -10.81 1.48
CA GLN A 563 44.71 -9.89 1.57
C GLN A 563 45.34 -9.84 2.98
N SER A 564 44.69 -10.41 3.99
CA SER A 564 45.25 -10.61 5.32
C SER A 564 45.05 -12.05 5.80
N GLY A 565 45.82 -12.46 6.82
CA GLY A 565 45.67 -13.80 7.40
C GLY A 565 44.31 -13.99 8.06
N ALA A 566 43.64 -15.12 7.84
CA ALA A 566 42.34 -15.37 8.45
C ALA A 566 42.06 -16.86 8.60
N ASN A 567 41.46 -17.26 9.73
CA ASN A 567 40.90 -18.60 9.89
C ASN A 567 39.40 -18.55 9.57
N MET A 568 38.99 -19.26 8.52
CA MET A 568 37.61 -19.25 8.04
C MET A 568 37.08 -20.66 7.87
N THR A 569 35.87 -20.93 8.35
CA THR A 569 35.18 -22.21 8.12
C THR A 569 34.02 -22.03 7.15
N PHE A 570 33.81 -23.01 6.28
CA PHE A 570 32.74 -22.99 5.27
C PHE A 570 31.95 -24.30 5.33
N ASN A 571 30.68 -24.23 5.74
CA ASN A 571 29.75 -25.35 5.72
C ASN A 571 28.47 -24.97 4.96
N ASN A 572 27.98 -25.88 4.10
CA ASN A 572 26.80 -25.63 3.28
C ASN A 572 26.87 -24.30 2.49
N VAL A 573 28.05 -23.94 1.99
CA VAL A 573 28.24 -22.73 1.18
C VAL A 573 28.08 -23.07 -0.29
N LYS A 574 27.03 -22.53 -0.90
CA LYS A 574 26.77 -22.63 -2.33
C LYS A 574 27.35 -21.41 -3.02
N ALA A 575 28.11 -21.60 -4.10
CA ALA A 575 28.56 -20.49 -4.95
C ALA A 575 28.31 -20.79 -6.43
N ALA A 576 27.92 -19.79 -7.21
CA ALA A 576 27.74 -19.88 -8.66
C ALA A 576 28.07 -18.54 -9.35
N HIS A 577 28.31 -18.60 -10.67
CA HIS A 577 28.60 -17.43 -11.52
C HIS A 577 29.76 -16.56 -11.00
N ILE A 578 30.90 -17.19 -10.71
CA ILE A 578 32.12 -16.52 -10.22
C ILE A 578 32.86 -15.85 -11.39
N GLY A 579 32.86 -14.52 -11.44
CA GLY A 579 33.37 -13.73 -12.57
C GLY A 579 34.82 -13.99 -12.98
N ALA A 580 35.69 -14.23 -12.00
CA ALA A 580 37.09 -14.57 -12.25
C ALA A 580 37.31 -16.03 -12.69
N GLY A 581 36.26 -16.87 -12.66
CA GLY A 581 36.34 -18.31 -12.92
C GLY A 581 37.06 -19.12 -11.83
N VAL A 582 37.66 -18.45 -10.83
CA VAL A 582 38.36 -19.06 -9.70
C VAL A 582 37.78 -18.51 -8.40
N ALA A 583 37.51 -19.40 -7.44
CA ALA A 583 36.86 -19.02 -6.20
C ALA A 583 37.72 -18.14 -5.28
N ILE A 584 39.02 -18.43 -5.18
CA ILE A 584 39.89 -17.81 -4.16
C ILE A 584 41.01 -17.00 -4.83
N HIS A 585 41.22 -15.78 -4.35
CA HIS A 585 42.40 -14.98 -4.62
C HIS A 585 43.17 -14.76 -3.33
N ASN A 586 44.36 -15.37 -3.20
CA ASN A 586 45.11 -15.43 -1.94
C ASN A 586 46.45 -14.69 -2.05
N CYS A 587 46.59 -13.59 -1.31
CA CYS A 587 47.79 -12.76 -1.28
C CYS A 587 48.75 -13.11 -0.13
N VAL A 588 48.32 -13.93 0.82
CA VAL A 588 49.00 -14.14 2.11
C VAL A 588 49.47 -15.58 2.32
N GLY A 589 49.33 -16.42 1.30
CA GLY A 589 49.79 -17.80 1.32
C GLY A 589 49.12 -18.59 2.45
N THR A 590 49.95 -19.23 3.28
CA THR A 590 49.50 -20.12 4.38
C THR A 590 48.88 -19.38 5.56
N SER A 591 48.98 -18.05 5.62
CA SER A 591 48.33 -17.25 6.66
C SER A 591 46.82 -17.16 6.47
N PHE A 592 46.31 -17.44 5.26
CA PHE A 592 44.90 -17.69 5.02
C PHE A 592 44.62 -19.18 5.17
N THR A 593 43.84 -19.55 6.19
CA THR A 593 43.60 -20.92 6.64
C THR A 593 42.12 -21.28 6.51
N PRO A 594 41.62 -21.49 5.27
CA PRO A 594 40.24 -21.91 5.06
C PRO A 594 40.05 -23.38 5.43
N VAL A 595 38.96 -23.68 6.13
CA VAL A 595 38.50 -25.04 6.45
C VAL A 595 37.19 -25.28 5.70
N PHE A 596 37.24 -26.15 4.70
CA PHE A 596 36.07 -26.54 3.91
C PHE A 596 35.40 -27.76 4.55
N GLY A 597 34.31 -27.53 5.28
CA GLY A 597 33.50 -28.59 5.84
C GLY A 597 32.54 -29.20 4.82
N THR A 598 31.44 -29.78 5.30
CA THR A 598 30.50 -30.54 4.46
C THR A 598 29.48 -29.64 3.75
N GLY A 599 28.93 -30.11 2.62
CA GLY A 599 27.78 -29.51 1.94
C GLY A 599 28.07 -28.29 1.06
N ASN A 600 29.34 -27.90 0.89
CA ASN A 600 29.74 -26.86 -0.07
C ASN A 600 29.49 -27.33 -1.51
N THR A 601 28.89 -26.51 -2.37
CA THR A 601 28.52 -26.88 -3.75
C THR A 601 28.67 -25.73 -4.75
N GLY A 602 28.92 -26.05 -6.02
CA GLY A 602 28.98 -25.08 -7.13
C GLY A 602 30.32 -24.38 -7.35
N TRP A 603 31.31 -24.65 -6.49
CA TRP A 603 32.68 -24.12 -6.59
C TRP A 603 33.70 -25.14 -6.08
N SER A 604 34.97 -24.96 -6.49
CA SER A 604 36.13 -25.69 -5.97
C SER A 604 37.06 -24.74 -5.22
N PRO A 605 37.83 -25.22 -4.22
CA PRO A 605 38.78 -24.39 -3.45
C PRO A 605 40.04 -24.03 -4.23
N THR A 606 39.95 -23.98 -5.56
CA THR A 606 41.00 -23.49 -6.45
C THR A 606 41.35 -22.05 -6.11
N SER A 607 42.64 -21.75 -6.03
CA SER A 607 43.15 -20.44 -5.65
C SER A 607 44.13 -19.90 -6.67
N THR A 608 44.10 -18.59 -6.91
CA THR A 608 45.19 -17.83 -7.53
C THR A 608 46.03 -17.13 -6.47
N THR A 609 47.30 -16.86 -6.79
CA THR A 609 48.18 -16.01 -5.97
C THR A 609 48.11 -14.57 -6.47
N CYS A 610 48.13 -13.60 -5.55
CA CYS A 610 48.16 -12.20 -5.92
C CYS A 610 49.46 -11.83 -6.63
N THR A 611 49.33 -11.20 -7.79
CA THR A 611 50.47 -10.74 -8.61
C THR A 611 50.70 -9.24 -8.51
N GLY A 612 49.91 -8.53 -7.71
CA GLY A 612 49.85 -7.07 -7.66
C GLY A 612 49.00 -6.45 -8.78
N THR A 613 48.47 -7.26 -9.70
CA THR A 613 47.49 -6.83 -10.70
C THR A 613 46.11 -7.34 -10.31
N TRP A 614 45.14 -6.42 -10.19
CA TRP A 614 43.77 -6.73 -9.86
C TRP A 614 42.92 -6.83 -11.14
N PRO A 615 42.16 -7.91 -11.35
CA PRO A 615 41.33 -8.02 -12.54
C PRO A 615 40.17 -7.03 -12.47
N ALA A 616 39.81 -6.48 -13.64
CA ALA A 616 38.52 -5.84 -13.79
C ALA A 616 37.39 -6.83 -13.48
N PRO A 617 36.27 -6.39 -12.89
CA PRO A 617 35.14 -7.27 -12.65
C PRO A 617 34.56 -7.77 -13.97
N ASN A 618 34.16 -9.03 -13.99
CA ASN A 618 33.58 -9.75 -15.11
C ASN A 618 32.25 -10.37 -14.69
N TYR A 619 31.16 -9.73 -15.10
CA TYR A 619 29.82 -10.11 -14.65
C TYR A 619 29.21 -11.16 -15.57
N ILE A 620 29.46 -12.44 -15.28
CA ILE A 620 29.09 -13.57 -16.13
C ILE A 620 27.67 -14.12 -15.88
N TYR A 621 26.70 -13.23 -15.67
CA TYR A 621 25.30 -13.58 -15.42
C TYR A 621 24.34 -12.52 -16.00
N PRO A 622 23.06 -12.87 -16.28
CA PRO A 622 22.07 -11.92 -16.77
C PRO A 622 21.90 -10.74 -15.80
N GLY A 623 21.96 -9.50 -16.30
CA GLY A 623 21.79 -8.27 -15.50
C GLY A 623 23.07 -7.64 -14.94
N GLY A 624 24.22 -8.32 -14.98
CA GLY A 624 25.44 -7.87 -14.29
C GLY A 624 26.22 -6.69 -14.88
N GLY A 625 25.82 -6.07 -16.00
CA GLY A 625 26.46 -4.82 -16.48
C GLY A 625 27.90 -4.94 -17.00
N GLY A 626 28.39 -6.14 -17.34
CA GLY A 626 29.73 -6.34 -17.90
C GLY A 626 29.75 -6.26 -19.42
N SER A 627 29.96 -5.07 -19.98
CA SER A 627 30.30 -4.88 -21.40
C SER A 627 31.66 -5.50 -21.73
N THR A 628 31.68 -6.78 -22.08
CA THR A 628 32.42 -7.23 -23.27
C THR A 628 31.37 -7.51 -24.32
N GLY A 629 31.21 -6.56 -25.24
CA GLY A 629 30.04 -6.50 -26.13
C GLY A 629 29.67 -7.86 -26.70
N GLY A 630 28.57 -8.42 -26.20
CA GLY A 630 28.00 -9.66 -26.68
C GLY A 630 26.72 -9.38 -27.43
N LEU A 631 25.98 -10.44 -27.75
CA LEU A 631 24.59 -10.27 -28.14
C LEU A 631 23.77 -9.73 -26.96
N SER A 632 22.99 -8.68 -27.18
CA SER A 632 22.01 -8.16 -26.23
C SER A 632 20.68 -7.96 -26.93
N GLY A 633 19.57 -8.04 -26.18
CA GLY A 633 18.22 -7.75 -26.68
C GLY A 633 17.63 -6.58 -25.90
N SER A 634 17.15 -5.56 -26.61
CA SER A 634 16.49 -4.39 -26.03
C SER A 634 15.14 -4.14 -26.71
N PRO A 635 14.04 -4.00 -25.94
CA PRO A 635 13.97 -4.13 -24.48
C PRO A 635 14.18 -5.58 -23.99
N GLY A 636 14.65 -5.75 -22.75
CA GLY A 636 14.92 -7.06 -22.10
C GLY A 636 13.66 -7.82 -21.65
N SER A 637 12.51 -7.16 -21.69
CA SER A 637 11.19 -7.75 -21.53
C SER A 637 10.21 -7.11 -22.51
N LEU A 638 9.17 -7.84 -22.89
CA LEU A 638 8.01 -7.30 -23.60
C LEU A 638 6.75 -7.57 -22.80
N SER A 639 6.00 -6.50 -22.53
CA SER A 639 4.70 -6.57 -21.87
C SER A 639 3.60 -6.23 -22.88
N PHE A 640 2.69 -7.17 -23.08
CA PHE A 640 1.58 -7.06 -24.00
C PHE A 640 0.31 -6.64 -23.26
N PRO A 641 -0.54 -5.81 -23.89
CA PRO A 641 -1.79 -5.40 -23.27
C PRO A 641 -2.66 -6.62 -22.94
N ALA A 642 -3.53 -6.43 -21.96
CA ALA A 642 -4.56 -7.40 -21.65
C ALA A 642 -5.44 -7.63 -22.89
N LEU A 643 -5.51 -8.85 -23.37
CA LEU A 643 -6.29 -9.23 -24.54
C LEU A 643 -7.34 -10.25 -24.16
N GLN A 644 -8.51 -10.18 -24.80
CA GLN A 644 -9.50 -11.23 -24.67
C GLN A 644 -8.90 -12.57 -25.11
N VAL A 645 -9.26 -13.66 -24.43
CA VAL A 645 -8.86 -15.02 -24.85
C VAL A 645 -9.22 -15.22 -26.32
N GLY A 646 -8.22 -15.50 -27.15
CA GLY A 646 -8.31 -15.66 -28.60
C GLY A 646 -8.02 -14.40 -29.44
N GLY A 647 -7.92 -13.22 -28.84
CA GLY A 647 -7.49 -11.96 -29.50
C GLY A 647 -5.97 -11.92 -29.72
N THR A 648 -5.49 -11.19 -30.74
CA THR A 648 -4.05 -11.10 -31.06
C THR A 648 -3.57 -9.65 -30.96
N SER A 649 -2.41 -9.42 -30.34
CA SER A 649 -1.83 -8.09 -30.18
C SER A 649 -1.26 -7.55 -31.50
N SER A 650 -1.02 -6.24 -31.56
CA SER A 650 0.02 -5.71 -32.46
C SER A 650 1.38 -6.31 -32.09
N ALA A 651 2.28 -6.39 -33.08
CA ALA A 651 3.62 -6.87 -32.83
C ALA A 651 4.44 -5.83 -32.05
N GLN A 652 5.19 -6.28 -31.04
CA GLN A 652 6.21 -5.49 -30.36
C GLN A 652 7.60 -5.99 -30.76
N ALA A 653 8.55 -5.07 -30.90
CA ALA A 653 9.89 -5.38 -31.41
C ALA A 653 10.92 -5.49 -30.28
N VAL A 654 11.79 -6.48 -30.37
CA VAL A 654 13.08 -6.54 -29.68
C VAL A 654 14.18 -6.28 -30.69
N THR A 655 15.04 -5.31 -30.44
CA THR A 655 16.26 -5.10 -31.19
C THR A 655 17.38 -5.92 -30.56
N ILE A 656 17.93 -6.85 -31.31
CA ILE A 656 19.10 -7.63 -30.94
C ILE A 656 20.33 -6.92 -31.48
N THR A 657 21.29 -6.61 -30.62
CA THR A 657 22.55 -5.94 -30.98
C THR A 657 23.71 -6.88 -30.73
N ASN A 658 24.61 -7.02 -31.70
CA ASN A 658 25.90 -7.66 -31.48
C ASN A 658 26.95 -6.61 -31.13
N GLY A 659 27.21 -6.42 -29.84
CA GLY A 659 28.26 -5.51 -29.37
C GLY A 659 29.69 -6.03 -29.57
N ALA A 660 29.87 -7.26 -30.08
CA ALA A 660 31.18 -7.89 -30.19
C ALA A 660 31.97 -7.37 -31.37
N THR A 661 33.29 -7.58 -31.32
CA THR A 661 34.21 -7.33 -32.44
C THR A 661 34.21 -8.45 -33.49
N THR A 662 33.46 -9.54 -33.24
CA THR A 662 33.32 -10.68 -34.15
C THR A 662 31.85 -10.98 -34.44
N ALA A 663 31.58 -11.66 -35.56
CA ALA A 663 30.22 -12.05 -35.92
C ALA A 663 29.70 -13.15 -34.98
N ALA A 664 28.45 -13.00 -34.54
CA ALA A 664 27.79 -13.93 -33.65
C ALA A 664 26.92 -14.94 -34.44
N PRO A 665 27.17 -16.26 -34.37
CA PRO A 665 26.32 -17.25 -35.02
C PRO A 665 24.95 -17.35 -34.34
N ILE A 666 23.87 -17.40 -35.13
CA ILE A 666 22.49 -17.52 -34.62
C ILE A 666 21.94 -18.86 -35.07
N SER A 667 21.63 -19.73 -34.11
CA SER A 667 21.15 -21.10 -34.40
C SER A 667 19.63 -21.21 -34.41
N SER A 668 18.91 -20.38 -33.64
CA SER A 668 17.44 -20.30 -33.70
C SER A 668 16.89 -19.04 -33.03
N VAL A 669 15.66 -18.66 -33.39
CA VAL A 669 14.85 -17.65 -32.70
C VAL A 669 13.49 -18.27 -32.42
N THR A 670 13.10 -18.36 -31.15
CA THR A 670 11.87 -19.04 -30.72
C THR A 670 11.14 -18.22 -29.67
N ALA A 671 9.80 -18.29 -29.67
CA ALA A 671 8.96 -17.74 -28.61
C ALA A 671 8.11 -18.87 -28.02
N THR A 672 7.91 -18.88 -26.70
CA THR A 672 7.16 -19.92 -25.98
C THR A 672 5.86 -19.37 -25.39
N GLY A 673 4.94 -20.26 -25.00
CA GLY A 673 3.67 -19.88 -24.39
C GLY A 673 2.65 -19.38 -25.42
N ASP A 674 1.97 -18.30 -25.07
CA ASP A 674 0.91 -17.68 -25.90
C ASP A 674 1.48 -16.63 -26.88
N TYR A 675 2.77 -16.73 -27.22
CA TYR A 675 3.51 -15.75 -28.01
C TYR A 675 4.03 -16.37 -29.31
N THR A 676 4.04 -15.59 -30.39
CA THR A 676 4.65 -15.98 -31.67
C THR A 676 5.57 -14.89 -32.18
N GLN A 677 6.61 -15.26 -32.94
CA GLN A 677 7.63 -14.30 -33.42
C GLN A 677 7.87 -14.38 -34.92
N THR A 678 8.27 -13.24 -35.48
CA THR A 678 8.91 -13.12 -36.80
C THR A 678 10.19 -12.29 -36.64
N ASN A 679 11.22 -12.53 -37.45
CA ASN A 679 12.50 -11.80 -37.30
C ASN A 679 13.27 -11.69 -38.61
N ASN A 680 14.31 -10.86 -38.61
CA ASN A 680 15.26 -10.69 -39.72
C ASN A 680 16.71 -11.04 -39.34
N CYS A 681 16.92 -11.83 -38.27
CA CYS A 681 18.25 -12.01 -37.66
C CYS A 681 19.23 -12.93 -38.42
N GLY A 682 18.77 -13.67 -39.44
CA GLY A 682 19.63 -14.57 -40.22
C GLY A 682 20.27 -15.68 -39.38
N SER A 683 21.29 -16.35 -39.94
CA SER A 683 22.07 -17.40 -39.24
C SER A 683 23.34 -16.87 -38.57
N SER A 684 23.63 -15.58 -38.71
CA SER A 684 24.75 -14.89 -38.06
C SER A 684 24.48 -13.38 -38.06
N LEU A 685 24.84 -12.71 -36.96
CA LEU A 685 24.78 -11.25 -36.85
C LEU A 685 26.20 -10.67 -36.82
N ALA A 686 26.54 -9.79 -37.76
CA ALA A 686 27.88 -9.22 -37.86
C ALA A 686 28.27 -8.39 -36.63
N ALA A 687 29.57 -8.18 -36.41
CA ALA A 687 30.09 -7.30 -35.37
C ALA A 687 29.50 -5.89 -35.50
N GLY A 688 28.99 -5.32 -34.40
CA GLY A 688 28.35 -3.99 -34.37
C GLY A 688 26.99 -3.90 -35.08
N ALA A 689 26.48 -4.99 -35.65
CA ALA A 689 25.20 -5.00 -36.35
C ALA A 689 24.03 -5.27 -35.41
N THR A 690 22.83 -4.89 -35.86
CA THR A 690 21.58 -5.17 -35.17
C THR A 690 20.62 -5.98 -36.05
N CYS A 691 19.71 -6.71 -35.42
CA CYS A 691 18.54 -7.30 -36.06
C CYS A 691 17.31 -7.12 -35.17
N THR A 692 16.13 -7.41 -35.68
CA THR A 692 14.85 -7.18 -34.98
C THR A 692 14.04 -8.46 -34.94
N VAL A 693 13.46 -8.74 -33.77
CA VAL A 693 12.50 -9.81 -33.53
C VAL A 693 11.16 -9.19 -33.13
N ASN A 694 10.14 -9.36 -33.96
CA ASN A 694 8.77 -8.89 -33.72
C ASN A 694 7.95 -10.02 -33.08
N VAL A 695 7.42 -9.77 -31.89
CA VAL A 695 6.64 -10.73 -31.10
C VAL A 695 5.18 -10.29 -31.02
N THR A 696 4.24 -11.21 -31.16
CA THR A 696 2.80 -11.00 -30.92
C THR A 696 2.30 -11.92 -29.80
N PHE A 697 1.30 -11.45 -29.06
CA PHE A 697 0.65 -12.17 -27.97
C PHE A 697 -0.79 -12.55 -28.36
N ARG A 698 -1.16 -13.82 -28.13
CA ARG A 698 -2.51 -14.33 -28.33
C ARG A 698 -2.94 -15.25 -27.17
N PRO A 699 -3.57 -14.71 -26.11
CA PRO A 699 -3.90 -15.50 -24.93
C PRO A 699 -4.86 -16.63 -25.25
N THR A 700 -4.59 -17.82 -24.71
CA THR A 700 -5.45 -19.02 -24.83
C THR A 700 -6.27 -19.29 -23.57
N ALA A 701 -5.96 -18.60 -22.47
CA ALA A 701 -6.66 -18.67 -21.18
C ALA A 701 -6.62 -17.32 -20.47
N THR A 702 -7.51 -17.12 -19.49
CA THR A 702 -7.54 -15.90 -18.66
C THR A 702 -6.41 -15.87 -17.64
N GLY A 703 -6.05 -14.68 -17.16
CA GLY A 703 -4.96 -14.47 -16.22
C GLY A 703 -3.62 -14.23 -16.91
N THR A 704 -2.56 -14.06 -16.12
CA THR A 704 -1.21 -13.78 -16.62
C THR A 704 -0.69 -14.96 -17.43
N ARG A 705 -0.18 -14.65 -18.61
CA ARG A 705 0.44 -15.57 -19.55
C ARG A 705 1.89 -15.16 -19.69
N THR A 706 2.79 -16.04 -19.28
CA THR A 706 4.23 -15.80 -19.42
C THR A 706 4.78 -16.62 -20.57
N GLY A 707 5.85 -16.12 -21.16
CA GLY A 707 6.61 -16.77 -22.20
C GLY A 707 8.02 -16.23 -22.22
N THR A 708 8.85 -16.80 -23.07
CA THR A 708 10.22 -16.34 -23.27
C THR A 708 10.49 -16.30 -24.76
N LEU A 709 11.00 -15.17 -25.24
CA LEU A 709 11.67 -15.09 -26.52
C LEU A 709 13.12 -15.51 -26.30
N THR A 710 13.60 -16.50 -27.05
CA THR A 710 14.97 -16.97 -26.98
C THR A 710 15.60 -16.93 -28.37
N LEU A 711 16.68 -16.17 -28.50
CA LEU A 711 17.60 -16.23 -29.63
C LEU A 711 18.83 -17.03 -29.20
N ALA A 712 18.97 -18.23 -29.76
CA ALA A 712 20.07 -19.13 -29.46
C ALA A 712 21.32 -18.74 -30.26
N SER A 713 22.42 -18.55 -29.56
CA SER A 713 23.74 -18.23 -30.12
C SER A 713 24.82 -18.76 -29.19
N SER A 714 25.95 -19.17 -29.75
CA SER A 714 27.14 -19.56 -29.00
C SER A 714 28.14 -18.42 -28.82
N ALA A 715 27.80 -17.20 -29.26
CA ALA A 715 28.61 -16.00 -29.04
C ALA A 715 28.48 -15.51 -27.59
N PRO A 716 29.44 -14.70 -27.09
CA PRO A 716 29.28 -13.97 -25.84
C PRO A 716 27.94 -13.21 -25.82
N GLY A 717 27.22 -13.24 -24.70
CA GLY A 717 25.86 -12.69 -24.58
C GLY A 717 24.73 -13.57 -25.16
N GLY A 718 25.05 -14.71 -25.80
CA GLY A 718 24.10 -15.72 -26.25
C GLY A 718 23.91 -16.88 -25.25
N PRO A 719 22.72 -17.50 -25.14
CA PRO A 719 21.47 -17.12 -25.82
C PRO A 719 20.90 -15.80 -25.26
N VAL A 720 20.33 -14.97 -26.14
CA VAL A 720 19.59 -13.77 -25.71
C VAL A 720 18.18 -14.20 -25.34
N THR A 721 17.80 -13.94 -24.09
CA THR A 721 16.45 -14.22 -23.58
C THR A 721 15.72 -12.92 -23.26
N VAL A 722 14.50 -12.77 -23.77
CA VAL A 722 13.59 -11.67 -23.43
C VAL A 722 12.34 -12.25 -22.79
N SER A 723 12.02 -11.77 -21.59
CA SER A 723 10.81 -12.20 -20.87
C SER A 723 9.56 -11.64 -21.55
N LEU A 724 8.56 -12.49 -21.79
CA LEU A 724 7.30 -12.09 -22.41
C LEU A 724 6.19 -12.21 -21.37
N SER A 725 5.42 -11.14 -21.19
CA SER A 725 4.26 -11.12 -20.30
C SER A 725 3.07 -10.43 -20.94
N GLY A 726 1.88 -10.83 -20.55
CA GLY A 726 0.61 -10.43 -21.14
C GLY A 726 -0.50 -11.12 -20.37
N SER A 727 -1.72 -10.61 -20.43
CA SER A 727 -2.84 -11.22 -19.72
C SER A 727 -3.99 -11.53 -20.65
N GLY A 728 -4.55 -12.73 -20.50
CA GLY A 728 -5.85 -13.05 -21.05
C GLY A 728 -6.95 -12.48 -20.17
N THR A 729 -7.86 -11.69 -20.73
CA THR A 729 -9.05 -11.22 -20.01
C THR A 729 -10.28 -12.00 -20.46
N ASN A 730 -11.21 -12.20 -19.52
CA ASN A 730 -12.57 -12.56 -19.89
C ASN A 730 -13.29 -11.28 -20.28
N GLY A 731 -13.98 -11.26 -21.41
CA GLY A 731 -14.73 -10.08 -21.85
C GLY A 731 -15.99 -9.83 -21.02
N VAL A 732 -16.39 -10.74 -20.12
CA VAL A 732 -17.60 -10.61 -19.30
C VAL A 732 -17.26 -10.07 -17.92
N ALA A 733 -17.99 -9.04 -17.46
CA ALA A 733 -17.89 -8.50 -16.11
C ALA A 733 -19.27 -8.03 -15.60
N LEU A 734 -19.88 -8.81 -14.72
CA LEU A 734 -21.19 -8.56 -14.12
C LEU A 734 -21.04 -7.89 -12.75
N THR A 735 -21.77 -6.80 -12.56
CA THR A 735 -21.85 -6.09 -11.28
C THR A 735 -23.30 -5.96 -10.85
N ALA A 736 -23.54 -5.88 -9.53
CA ALA A 736 -24.85 -5.62 -8.95
C ALA A 736 -24.83 -4.27 -8.22
N SER A 737 -25.84 -3.43 -8.47
CA SER A 737 -26.03 -2.17 -7.75
C SER A 737 -27.49 -2.00 -7.32
N PRO A 738 -27.79 -1.87 -6.02
CA PRO A 738 -26.85 -1.96 -4.88
C PRO A 738 -26.34 -3.40 -4.64
N THR A 739 -25.22 -3.56 -3.92
CA THR A 739 -24.60 -4.87 -3.57
C THR A 739 -25.23 -5.55 -2.35
N SER A 740 -26.14 -4.85 -1.65
CA SER A 740 -27.00 -5.43 -0.63
C SER A 740 -28.34 -4.71 -0.59
N LEU A 741 -29.37 -5.40 -0.09
CA LEU A 741 -30.70 -4.85 0.15
C LEU A 741 -31.10 -5.07 1.61
N SER A 742 -31.52 -3.99 2.28
CA SER A 742 -32.05 -4.04 3.66
C SER A 742 -33.53 -3.70 3.66
N PHE A 743 -34.35 -4.62 4.17
CA PHE A 743 -35.80 -4.49 4.20
C PHE A 743 -36.35 -4.04 5.55
N GLY A 744 -35.47 -3.85 6.54
CA GLY A 744 -35.82 -3.44 7.90
C GLY A 744 -36.72 -4.45 8.62
N ALA A 745 -37.36 -3.98 9.69
CA ALA A 745 -38.36 -4.77 10.41
C ALA A 745 -39.68 -4.84 9.62
N ARG A 746 -40.26 -6.03 9.56
CA ARG A 746 -41.57 -6.31 8.96
C ARG A 746 -42.34 -7.29 9.82
N GLN A 747 -43.65 -7.09 9.93
CA GLN A 747 -44.48 -8.01 10.70
C GLN A 747 -44.48 -9.39 10.04
N SER A 748 -44.37 -10.44 10.84
CA SER A 748 -44.40 -11.82 10.34
C SER A 748 -45.66 -12.06 9.52
N GLY A 749 -45.51 -12.62 8.32
CA GLY A 749 -46.59 -12.85 7.34
C GLY A 749 -46.92 -11.67 6.43
N THR A 750 -46.24 -10.53 6.54
CA THR A 750 -46.45 -9.36 5.67
C THR A 750 -45.29 -9.17 4.69
N THR A 751 -45.60 -8.91 3.41
CA THR A 751 -44.60 -8.71 2.36
C THR A 751 -44.18 -7.24 2.29
N SER A 752 -42.88 -6.99 2.19
CA SER A 752 -42.33 -5.66 1.91
C SER A 752 -42.69 -5.15 0.50
N PRO A 753 -42.63 -3.84 0.26
CA PRO A 753 -42.43 -3.34 -1.11
C PRO A 753 -41.18 -3.97 -1.74
N ALA A 754 -41.18 -4.12 -3.06
CA ALA A 754 -40.02 -4.64 -3.78
C ALA A 754 -38.89 -3.61 -3.79
N GLN A 755 -37.66 -4.08 -3.56
CA GLN A 755 -36.44 -3.31 -3.80
C GLN A 755 -35.70 -3.91 -4.99
N THR A 756 -35.07 -3.06 -5.80
CA THR A 756 -34.49 -3.49 -7.07
C THR A 756 -32.97 -3.45 -7.02
N VAL A 757 -32.35 -4.52 -7.53
CA VAL A 757 -30.95 -4.59 -7.90
C VAL A 757 -30.83 -4.47 -9.41
N THR A 758 -29.91 -3.63 -9.87
CA THR A 758 -29.52 -3.56 -11.29
C THR A 758 -28.28 -4.43 -11.49
N ILE A 759 -28.37 -5.40 -12.40
CA ILE A 759 -27.25 -6.22 -12.86
C ILE A 759 -26.74 -5.62 -14.16
N THR A 760 -25.48 -5.20 -14.17
CA THR A 760 -24.85 -4.55 -15.33
C THR A 760 -23.70 -5.40 -15.83
N ASN A 761 -23.67 -5.67 -17.13
CA ASN A 761 -22.48 -6.21 -17.77
C ASN A 761 -21.58 -5.04 -18.20
N SER A 762 -20.63 -4.67 -17.34
CA SER A 762 -19.60 -3.67 -17.62
C SER A 762 -18.44 -4.24 -18.46
N GLY A 763 -18.52 -5.53 -18.82
CA GLY A 763 -17.56 -6.17 -19.71
C GLY A 763 -17.68 -5.72 -21.16
N THR A 764 -16.73 -6.16 -21.99
CA THR A 764 -16.65 -5.91 -23.43
C THR A 764 -17.23 -7.04 -24.30
N ALA A 765 -17.64 -8.16 -23.70
CA ALA A 765 -18.29 -9.29 -24.34
C ALA A 765 -19.66 -9.59 -23.70
N SER A 766 -20.54 -10.27 -24.44
CA SER A 766 -21.86 -10.65 -23.95
C SER A 766 -21.77 -11.70 -22.85
N ALA A 767 -22.42 -11.45 -21.72
CA ALA A 767 -22.56 -12.41 -20.63
C ALA A 767 -23.66 -13.42 -20.96
N THR A 768 -23.45 -14.69 -20.64
CA THR A 768 -24.52 -15.70 -20.57
C THR A 768 -24.97 -15.79 -19.12
N LEU A 769 -26.26 -15.59 -18.86
CA LEU A 769 -26.86 -15.64 -17.52
C LEU A 769 -27.55 -16.99 -17.32
N GLY A 770 -27.30 -17.59 -16.16
CA GLY A 770 -27.92 -18.81 -15.67
C GLY A 770 -29.05 -18.53 -14.66
N THR A 771 -29.15 -19.37 -13.63
CA THR A 771 -30.19 -19.27 -12.60
C THR A 771 -30.06 -17.98 -11.78
N VAL A 772 -31.21 -17.35 -11.51
CA VAL A 772 -31.33 -16.23 -10.55
C VAL A 772 -32.20 -16.71 -9.41
N ALA A 773 -31.68 -16.71 -8.18
CA ALA A 773 -32.35 -17.30 -7.02
C ALA A 773 -32.12 -16.47 -5.75
N THR A 774 -33.11 -16.50 -4.85
CA THR A 774 -33.02 -15.97 -3.49
C THR A 774 -33.05 -17.09 -2.46
N THR A 775 -32.45 -16.85 -1.28
CA THR A 775 -32.54 -17.75 -0.12
C THR A 775 -33.34 -17.11 1.02
N GLY A 776 -33.89 -17.94 1.92
CA GLY A 776 -34.60 -17.47 3.11
C GLY A 776 -36.01 -16.94 2.83
N ASP A 777 -36.40 -15.90 3.60
CA ASP A 777 -37.73 -15.28 3.57
C ASP A 777 -37.89 -14.27 2.39
N TYR A 778 -37.12 -14.47 1.30
CA TYR A 778 -37.02 -13.55 0.17
C TYR A 778 -37.50 -14.18 -1.13
N ALA A 779 -38.21 -13.40 -1.94
CA ALA A 779 -38.64 -13.79 -3.28
C ALA A 779 -38.14 -12.77 -4.32
N GLN A 780 -37.95 -13.21 -5.57
CA GLN A 780 -37.50 -12.32 -6.65
C GLN A 780 -38.32 -12.46 -7.93
N THR A 781 -38.42 -11.36 -8.65
CA THR A 781 -38.78 -11.29 -10.07
C THR A 781 -37.65 -10.59 -10.83
N LYS A 782 -37.49 -10.89 -12.12
CA LYS A 782 -36.38 -10.37 -12.93
C LYS A 782 -36.80 -9.98 -14.33
N THR A 783 -36.09 -9.00 -14.88
CA THR A 783 -36.12 -8.65 -16.31
C THR A 783 -34.93 -9.24 -17.08
N CYS A 784 -33.97 -9.85 -16.38
CA CYS A 784 -32.79 -10.48 -16.97
C CYS A 784 -33.13 -11.71 -17.82
N GLY A 785 -32.73 -11.67 -19.10
CA GLY A 785 -32.78 -12.81 -20.03
C GLY A 785 -31.64 -13.81 -19.83
N THR A 786 -31.44 -14.73 -20.78
CA THR A 786 -30.34 -15.72 -20.77
C THR A 786 -28.99 -15.14 -21.21
N THR A 787 -28.98 -13.92 -21.74
CA THR A 787 -27.76 -13.19 -22.13
C THR A 787 -27.88 -11.72 -21.77
N LEU A 788 -26.76 -11.08 -21.44
CA LEU A 788 -26.67 -9.64 -21.19
C LEU A 788 -25.51 -9.07 -22.00
N ALA A 789 -25.81 -8.28 -23.04
CA ALA A 789 -24.81 -7.69 -23.92
C ALA A 789 -23.83 -6.77 -23.15
N ALA A 790 -22.65 -6.55 -23.71
CA ALA A 790 -21.68 -5.59 -23.18
C ALA A 790 -22.31 -4.19 -23.05
N GLY A 791 -22.13 -3.55 -21.89
CA GLY A 791 -22.72 -2.25 -21.57
C GLY A 791 -24.22 -2.27 -21.26
N ALA A 792 -24.91 -3.40 -21.39
CA ALA A 792 -26.32 -3.53 -21.08
C ALA A 792 -26.55 -3.83 -19.58
N SER A 793 -27.74 -3.51 -19.10
CA SER A 793 -28.19 -3.84 -17.75
C SER A 793 -29.57 -4.49 -17.76
N CYS A 794 -29.87 -5.23 -16.70
CA CYS A 794 -31.17 -5.76 -16.39
C CYS A 794 -31.43 -5.62 -14.88
N THR A 795 -32.66 -5.87 -14.44
CA THR A 795 -33.06 -5.67 -13.05
C THR A 795 -33.60 -6.94 -12.41
N VAL A 796 -33.35 -7.09 -11.12
CA VAL A 796 -33.93 -8.10 -10.24
C VAL A 796 -34.62 -7.39 -9.09
N SER A 797 -35.93 -7.54 -8.97
CA SER A 797 -36.73 -6.98 -7.88
C SER A 797 -36.95 -8.03 -6.81
N VAL A 798 -36.59 -7.72 -5.56
CA VAL A 798 -36.63 -8.62 -4.41
C VAL A 798 -37.66 -8.11 -3.40
N THR A 799 -38.46 -9.02 -2.86
CA THR A 799 -39.38 -8.78 -1.73
C THR A 799 -38.99 -9.63 -0.52
N PHE A 800 -39.36 -9.17 0.67
CA PHE A 800 -39.12 -9.84 1.95
C PHE A 800 -40.44 -10.10 2.67
N THR A 801 -40.71 -11.36 3.03
CA THR A 801 -41.90 -11.75 3.81
C THR A 801 -41.45 -12.60 5.01
N PRO A 802 -41.15 -11.99 6.17
CA PRO A 802 -40.66 -12.75 7.31
C PRO A 802 -41.70 -13.77 7.76
N THR A 803 -41.26 -15.00 7.99
CA THR A 803 -42.13 -16.09 8.47
C THR A 803 -42.18 -16.19 9.99
N ALA A 804 -41.23 -15.57 10.70
CA ALA A 804 -41.18 -15.48 12.15
C ALA A 804 -40.35 -14.26 12.60
N SER A 805 -40.42 -13.94 13.89
CA SER A 805 -39.67 -12.83 14.49
C SER A 805 -38.16 -13.06 14.51
N GLY A 806 -37.39 -11.97 14.53
CA GLY A 806 -35.92 -11.98 14.60
C GLY A 806 -35.23 -11.72 13.26
N SER A 807 -33.89 -11.75 13.26
CA SER A 807 -33.08 -11.51 12.06
C SER A 807 -33.29 -12.61 11.01
N ARG A 808 -33.50 -12.19 9.76
CA ARG A 808 -33.74 -13.06 8.60
C ARG A 808 -32.72 -12.72 7.51
N PRO A 809 -31.50 -13.27 7.54
CA PRO A 809 -30.53 -13.06 6.47
C PRO A 809 -30.94 -13.87 5.23
N GLY A 810 -30.56 -13.37 4.06
CA GLY A 810 -30.72 -14.05 2.78
C GLY A 810 -29.69 -13.59 1.77
N THR A 811 -29.70 -14.21 0.60
CA THR A 811 -28.82 -13.88 -0.52
C THR A 811 -29.60 -13.95 -1.82
N LEU A 812 -29.38 -12.99 -2.71
CA LEU A 812 -29.75 -13.08 -4.12
C LEU A 812 -28.51 -13.52 -4.90
N THR A 813 -28.63 -14.54 -5.74
CA THR A 813 -27.54 -15.08 -6.57
C THR A 813 -27.91 -15.06 -8.05
N VAL A 814 -26.95 -14.73 -8.91
CA VAL A 814 -27.06 -14.71 -10.37
C VAL A 814 -25.92 -15.54 -10.96
N ALA A 815 -26.21 -16.76 -11.40
CA ALA A 815 -25.25 -17.58 -12.12
C ALA A 815 -25.01 -17.05 -13.55
N SER A 816 -23.84 -17.29 -14.12
CA SER A 816 -23.38 -16.74 -15.40
C SER A 816 -22.05 -17.39 -15.85
N ASN A 817 -21.56 -17.00 -17.04
CA ASN A 817 -20.20 -17.30 -17.51
C ASN A 817 -19.15 -16.24 -17.09
N ASP A 818 -19.51 -15.37 -16.15
CA ASP A 818 -18.58 -14.46 -15.49
C ASP A 818 -17.61 -15.25 -14.59
N PRO A 819 -16.31 -14.91 -14.51
CA PRO A 819 -15.38 -15.58 -13.59
C PRO A 819 -15.78 -15.52 -12.11
N ASN A 820 -16.52 -14.49 -11.70
CA ASN A 820 -17.03 -14.29 -10.34
C ASN A 820 -18.43 -14.88 -10.13
N SER A 821 -18.85 -15.80 -11.00
CA SER A 821 -20.17 -16.44 -10.89
C SER A 821 -20.24 -17.46 -9.73
N PRO A 822 -21.34 -17.50 -8.95
CA PRO A 822 -22.52 -16.63 -9.04
C PRO A 822 -22.27 -15.24 -8.44
N LEU A 823 -22.75 -14.20 -9.13
CA LEU A 823 -22.82 -12.85 -8.59
C LEU A 823 -23.83 -12.84 -7.41
N SER A 824 -23.39 -12.39 -6.24
CA SER A 824 -24.17 -12.46 -5.00
C SER A 824 -24.49 -11.06 -4.44
N VAL A 825 -25.72 -10.88 -3.97
CA VAL A 825 -26.20 -9.67 -3.29
C VAL A 825 -26.73 -10.06 -1.92
N GLY A 826 -26.21 -9.43 -0.87
CA GLY A 826 -26.65 -9.69 0.50
C GLY A 826 -28.05 -9.15 0.77
N LEU A 827 -28.92 -9.94 1.38
CA LEU A 827 -30.27 -9.54 1.78
C LEU A 827 -30.38 -9.57 3.31
N SER A 828 -30.93 -8.50 3.89
CA SER A 828 -31.17 -8.42 5.33
C SER A 828 -32.56 -7.85 5.63
N GLY A 829 -33.15 -8.33 6.72
CA GLY A 829 -34.50 -8.01 7.15
C GLY A 829 -34.75 -8.66 8.50
N SER A 830 -35.76 -8.18 9.23
CA SER A 830 -36.17 -8.79 10.49
C SER A 830 -37.68 -8.97 10.55
N GLY A 831 -38.11 -10.10 11.08
CA GLY A 831 -39.50 -10.30 11.44
C GLY A 831 -39.81 -9.68 12.80
N VAL A 832 -41.00 -9.10 12.94
CA VAL A 832 -41.55 -8.68 14.25
C VAL A 832 -42.93 -9.29 14.47
N SER A 833 -43.33 -9.49 15.72
CA SER A 833 -44.70 -9.88 16.08
C SER A 833 -45.54 -8.63 16.36
N SER A 834 -46.87 -8.77 16.40
CA SER A 834 -47.79 -7.69 16.79
C SER A 834 -47.56 -7.17 18.22
N THR A 835 -46.78 -7.88 19.04
CA THR A 835 -46.45 -7.51 20.43
C THR A 835 -45.03 -6.94 20.58
N THR A 836 -44.28 -6.80 19.49
CA THR A 836 -42.92 -6.27 19.54
C THR A 836 -42.95 -4.75 19.72
N ASN A 837 -42.25 -4.22 20.73
CA ASN A 837 -42.07 -2.79 20.90
C ASN A 837 -41.03 -2.27 19.88
N LEU A 838 -41.50 -1.56 18.86
CA LEU A 838 -40.67 -0.96 17.80
C LEU A 838 -39.85 0.24 18.29
N ALA A 839 -40.21 0.84 19.42
CA ALA A 839 -39.52 2.00 19.97
C ALA A 839 -38.31 1.63 20.84
N LEU A 840 -38.16 0.37 21.25
CA LEU A 840 -37.10 -0.07 22.16
C LEU A 840 -35.71 0.23 21.55
N GLY A 841 -34.92 1.08 22.21
CA GLY A 841 -33.60 1.51 21.73
C GLY A 841 -33.62 2.43 20.49
N ALA A 842 -34.79 2.88 20.04
CA ALA A 842 -34.92 3.90 19.00
C ALA A 842 -34.31 5.25 19.42
N THR A 843 -33.95 6.09 18.45
CA THR A 843 -33.49 7.45 18.75
C THR A 843 -34.67 8.28 19.27
N MET A 844 -34.56 8.75 20.52
CA MET A 844 -35.56 9.60 21.16
C MET A 844 -35.13 11.06 21.15
N THR A 845 -36.01 11.94 20.71
CA THR A 845 -35.83 13.41 20.78
C THR A 845 -37.03 14.07 21.44
N ALA A 846 -36.84 15.23 22.05
CA ALA A 846 -37.90 15.95 22.73
C ALA A 846 -37.75 17.47 22.56
N GLY A 847 -38.84 18.21 22.77
CA GLY A 847 -38.85 19.67 22.72
C GLY A 847 -38.05 20.32 23.85
N SER A 848 -37.93 19.63 24.99
CA SER A 848 -37.06 20.00 26.11
C SER A 848 -36.84 18.79 27.03
N SER A 849 -35.86 18.89 27.92
CA SER A 849 -35.63 17.92 28.99
C SER A 849 -35.09 18.58 30.25
N ASN A 850 -35.52 18.14 31.42
CA ASN A 850 -34.93 18.52 32.70
C ASN A 850 -33.63 17.73 32.93
N GLY A 851 -32.62 18.36 33.57
CA GLY A 851 -31.31 17.75 33.80
C GLY A 851 -31.42 16.49 34.65
N GLY A 852 -31.09 15.32 34.08
CA GLY A 852 -31.20 14.00 34.72
C GLY A 852 -32.32 13.10 34.18
N PHE A 853 -33.24 13.64 33.35
CA PHE A 853 -34.37 12.90 32.78
C PHE A 853 -34.43 13.02 31.25
N PRO A 854 -33.40 12.52 30.53
CA PRO A 854 -33.29 12.65 29.08
C PRO A 854 -34.39 11.88 28.32
N PRO A 855 -34.69 12.24 27.05
CA PRO A 855 -35.69 11.55 26.23
C PRO A 855 -35.40 10.05 26.01
N GLY A 856 -34.12 9.65 26.06
CA GLY A 856 -33.72 8.23 25.94
C GLY A 856 -34.17 7.34 27.10
N ASN A 857 -34.59 7.92 28.23
CA ASN A 857 -35.19 7.14 29.31
C ASN A 857 -36.61 6.65 28.98
N ALA A 858 -37.23 7.14 27.89
CA ALA A 858 -38.61 6.78 27.56
C ALA A 858 -38.71 5.51 26.70
N ASN A 859 -37.62 4.80 26.43
CA ASN A 859 -37.63 3.59 25.60
C ASN A 859 -36.51 2.61 25.96
N ASP A 860 -36.08 2.61 27.22
CA ASP A 860 -35.01 1.77 27.76
C ASP A 860 -35.54 0.47 28.41
N ASP A 861 -36.86 0.25 28.35
CA ASP A 861 -37.61 -0.84 29.01
C ASP A 861 -37.50 -0.81 30.54
N ASN A 862 -37.18 0.35 31.11
CA ASN A 862 -37.00 0.55 32.54
C ASN A 862 -38.01 1.56 33.10
N THR A 863 -39.12 1.04 33.64
CA THR A 863 -40.14 1.90 34.26
C THR A 863 -39.69 2.65 35.53
N ALA A 864 -38.45 2.47 36.02
CA ALA A 864 -37.91 3.27 37.12
C ALA A 864 -37.26 4.59 36.64
N THR A 865 -36.88 4.67 35.37
CA THR A 865 -36.39 5.89 34.72
C THR A 865 -37.53 6.57 33.95
N TYR A 866 -37.37 7.85 33.63
CA TYR A 866 -38.35 8.59 32.84
C TYR A 866 -37.73 9.81 32.15
N TRP A 867 -38.37 10.24 31.07
CA TRP A 867 -38.18 11.56 30.48
C TRP A 867 -39.08 12.56 31.19
N GLU A 868 -38.55 13.76 31.46
CA GLU A 868 -39.28 14.92 31.97
C GLU A 868 -38.94 16.17 31.18
N ALA A 869 -39.96 16.93 30.77
CA ALA A 869 -39.79 18.20 30.06
C ALA A 869 -39.43 19.38 30.98
N GLY A 870 -39.00 20.52 30.42
CA GLY A 870 -38.59 21.73 31.15
C GLY A 870 -39.71 22.58 31.78
N GLY A 871 -40.93 22.06 31.96
CA GLY A 871 -41.98 22.70 32.79
C GLY A 871 -42.99 23.64 32.13
N ALA A 872 -43.04 23.77 30.79
CA ALA A 872 -44.04 24.57 30.08
C ALA A 872 -44.73 23.77 28.97
N PHE A 873 -46.06 23.69 28.93
CA PHE A 873 -46.79 23.04 27.85
C PHE A 873 -47.05 23.98 26.67
N PRO A 874 -47.16 23.48 25.41
CA PRO A 874 -47.05 22.08 25.01
C PRO A 874 -45.60 21.58 24.96
N GLN A 875 -45.43 20.27 25.14
CA GLN A 875 -44.15 19.57 25.02
C GLN A 875 -44.32 18.36 24.11
N TRP A 876 -43.26 18.00 23.40
CA TRP A 876 -43.28 16.84 22.52
C TRP A 876 -42.13 15.87 22.82
N LEU A 877 -42.41 14.59 22.60
CA LEU A 877 -41.47 13.47 22.67
C LEU A 877 -41.64 12.63 21.39
N GLN A 878 -40.55 12.29 20.73
CA GLN A 878 -40.54 11.66 19.41
C GLN A 878 -39.59 10.46 19.38
N ALA A 879 -40.03 9.38 18.73
CA ALA A 879 -39.23 8.21 18.40
C ALA A 879 -38.97 8.12 16.89
N ASP A 880 -37.70 7.97 16.48
CA ASP A 880 -37.31 7.56 15.11
C ASP A 880 -37.13 6.04 15.06
N LEU A 881 -38.04 5.34 14.37
CA LEU A 881 -38.00 3.89 14.21
C LEU A 881 -36.90 3.41 13.24
N GLY A 882 -36.11 4.32 12.66
CA GLY A 882 -35.02 4.06 11.74
C GLY A 882 -35.47 3.67 10.31
N SER A 883 -36.70 3.18 10.16
CA SER A 883 -37.31 2.79 8.89
C SER A 883 -38.83 2.97 8.94
N THR A 884 -39.50 3.00 7.79
CA THR A 884 -40.96 3.14 7.75
C THR A 884 -41.64 1.83 8.16
N GLN A 885 -42.42 1.89 9.24
CA GLN A 885 -43.13 0.78 9.88
C GLN A 885 -44.63 0.99 9.82
N SER A 886 -45.41 -0.10 9.74
CA SER A 886 -46.85 -0.03 9.97
C SER A 886 -47.11 -0.13 11.47
N ILE A 887 -47.77 0.87 12.05
CA ILE A 887 -48.08 0.93 13.48
C ILE A 887 -49.58 0.94 13.71
N GLY A 888 -50.03 0.40 14.85
CA GLY A 888 -51.46 0.27 15.17
C GLY A 888 -51.83 0.62 16.60
N SER A 889 -50.87 0.64 17.51
CA SER A 889 -51.08 1.10 18.88
C SER A 889 -49.78 1.62 19.49
N ILE A 890 -49.94 2.41 20.54
CA ILE A 890 -48.84 2.77 21.44
C ILE A 890 -49.23 2.40 22.87
N THR A 891 -48.25 2.13 23.71
CA THR A 891 -48.44 2.02 25.15
C THR A 891 -47.52 3.00 25.84
N LEU A 892 -48.11 3.86 26.67
CA LEU A 892 -47.40 4.83 27.48
C LEU A 892 -47.39 4.36 28.93
N LYS A 893 -46.25 4.50 29.61
CA LYS A 893 -46.16 4.22 31.04
C LYS A 893 -45.57 5.39 31.82
N LEU A 894 -45.91 5.46 33.10
CA LEU A 894 -45.22 6.23 34.13
C LEU A 894 -44.66 5.27 35.18
N PRO A 895 -43.70 5.70 36.02
CA PRO A 895 -43.16 4.82 37.04
C PRO A 895 -44.25 4.26 37.97
N PRO A 896 -44.21 2.96 38.29
CA PRO A 896 -45.28 2.27 39.00
C PRO A 896 -45.48 2.62 40.49
N PRO A 897 -44.49 3.16 41.26
CA PRO A 897 -44.71 3.43 42.69
C PRO A 897 -45.90 4.37 42.95
N ALA A 898 -46.64 4.10 44.04
CA ALA A 898 -47.81 4.89 44.44
C ALA A 898 -47.52 6.39 44.64
N ALA A 899 -46.26 6.77 44.87
CA ALA A 899 -45.79 8.15 44.96
C ALA A 899 -46.08 8.99 43.69
N TRP A 900 -46.30 8.34 42.53
CA TRP A 900 -46.71 9.03 41.31
C TRP A 900 -48.19 9.45 41.30
N ALA A 901 -49.02 8.95 42.22
CA ALA A 901 -50.45 9.23 42.32
C ALA A 901 -51.24 8.98 41.00
N THR A 902 -52.56 8.99 41.06
CA THR A 902 -53.38 8.96 39.84
C THR A 902 -53.31 10.33 39.16
N ARG A 903 -53.05 10.36 37.85
CA ARG A 903 -52.93 11.60 37.07
C ARG A 903 -53.41 11.44 35.64
N THR A 904 -53.78 12.54 35.01
CA THR A 904 -54.19 12.57 33.60
C THR A 904 -53.21 13.43 32.81
N GLN A 905 -52.66 12.88 31.72
CA GLN A 905 -51.92 13.68 30.72
C GLN A 905 -52.77 13.83 29.47
N THR A 906 -52.89 15.06 28.96
CA THR A 906 -53.61 15.36 27.72
C THR A 906 -52.63 15.37 26.56
N LEU A 907 -52.83 14.52 25.56
CA LEU A 907 -51.91 14.41 24.43
C LEU A 907 -52.59 13.97 23.13
N SER A 908 -51.97 14.30 22.00
CA SER A 908 -52.23 13.71 20.68
C SER A 908 -51.05 12.86 20.22
N VAL A 909 -51.30 11.96 19.26
CA VAL A 909 -50.27 11.13 18.62
C VAL A 909 -50.21 11.48 17.14
N GLU A 910 -49.01 11.75 16.66
CA GLU A 910 -48.73 12.15 15.28
C GLU A 910 -47.72 11.20 14.65
N GLY A 911 -47.80 11.04 13.34
CA GLY A 911 -46.93 10.18 12.55
C GLY A 911 -46.36 10.91 11.35
N SER A 912 -45.14 10.55 10.94
CA SER A 912 -44.49 11.10 9.76
C SER A 912 -43.60 10.06 9.08
N THR A 913 -43.52 10.10 7.75
CA THR A 913 -42.57 9.30 6.96
C THR A 913 -41.23 10.02 6.73
N ASN A 914 -41.21 11.36 6.84
CA ASN A 914 -40.07 12.21 6.45
C ASN A 914 -39.56 13.12 7.59
N GLY A 915 -40.24 13.16 8.74
CA GLY A 915 -39.90 14.00 9.89
C GLY A 915 -40.34 15.47 9.78
N SER A 916 -40.86 15.92 8.64
CA SER A 916 -41.26 17.31 8.40
C SER A 916 -42.77 17.48 8.20
N THR A 917 -43.42 16.52 7.54
CA THR A 917 -44.89 16.50 7.33
C THR A 917 -45.52 15.53 8.31
N TRP A 918 -46.46 16.00 9.11
CA TRP A 918 -47.06 15.23 10.20
C TRP A 918 -48.55 15.02 9.98
N THR A 919 -49.01 13.80 10.24
CA THR A 919 -50.43 13.43 10.22
C THR A 919 -50.86 12.99 11.62
N THR A 920 -51.98 13.51 12.11
CA THR A 920 -52.57 13.10 13.38
C THR A 920 -53.08 11.66 13.29
N LEU A 921 -52.45 10.74 14.04
CA LEU A 921 -52.86 9.33 14.14
C LEU A 921 -53.90 9.12 15.25
N LYS A 922 -53.87 10.00 16.27
CA LYS A 922 -54.85 10.07 17.34
C LYS A 922 -55.05 11.52 17.77
N SER A 923 -56.30 11.99 17.76
CA SER A 923 -56.67 13.32 18.22
C SER A 923 -56.36 13.51 19.71
N SER A 924 -56.17 14.77 20.12
CA SER A 924 -55.86 15.10 21.51
C SER A 924 -56.96 14.65 22.47
N ALA A 925 -56.58 13.96 23.54
CA ALA A 925 -57.47 13.50 24.61
C ALA A 925 -56.71 13.37 25.93
N GLY A 926 -57.44 13.38 27.06
CA GLY A 926 -56.87 13.09 28.38
C GLY A 926 -56.75 11.58 28.62
N TYR A 927 -55.58 11.13 29.05
CA TYR A 927 -55.30 9.73 29.38
C TYR A 927 -54.87 9.61 30.85
N THR A 928 -55.61 8.81 31.60
CA THR A 928 -55.39 8.62 33.05
C THR A 928 -54.42 7.49 33.33
N PHE A 929 -53.32 7.83 34.00
CA PHE A 929 -52.35 6.91 34.56
C PHE A 929 -52.72 6.65 36.02
N ASN A 930 -53.03 5.40 36.34
CA ASN A 930 -53.39 4.98 37.70
C ASN A 930 -52.36 3.95 38.21
N PRO A 931 -51.70 4.19 39.37
CA PRO A 931 -50.77 3.23 39.94
C PRO A 931 -51.38 1.84 40.20
N SER A 932 -52.70 1.76 40.47
CA SER A 932 -53.39 0.48 40.67
C SER A 932 -53.46 -0.39 39.41
N THR A 933 -53.34 0.23 38.23
CA THR A 933 -53.27 -0.45 36.92
C THR A 933 -51.86 -0.38 36.33
N GLY A 934 -50.85 -0.17 37.19
CA GLY A 934 -49.44 -0.14 36.80
C GLY A 934 -49.05 1.11 36.01
N ASN A 935 -49.77 2.23 36.17
CA ASN A 935 -49.49 3.50 35.48
C ASN A 935 -49.29 3.32 33.97
N THR A 936 -50.14 2.50 33.35
CA THR A 936 -50.02 2.11 31.94
C THR A 936 -51.28 2.52 31.18
N VAL A 937 -51.10 3.11 30.00
CA VAL A 937 -52.18 3.45 29.07
C VAL A 937 -51.83 2.91 27.69
N THR A 938 -52.71 2.09 27.12
CA THR A 938 -52.61 1.66 25.72
C THR A 938 -53.59 2.47 24.86
N ILE A 939 -53.08 3.04 23.77
CA ILE A 939 -53.83 3.92 22.87
C ILE A 939 -53.87 3.26 21.48
N PRO A 940 -55.05 2.84 20.99
CA PRO A 940 -55.20 2.39 19.61
C PRO A 940 -55.07 3.58 18.66
N LEU A 941 -54.32 3.38 17.57
CA LEU A 941 -54.08 4.37 16.53
C LEU A 941 -54.84 4.00 15.26
N THR A 942 -55.17 5.01 14.45
CA THR A 942 -55.46 4.76 13.03
C THR A 942 -54.20 4.15 12.41
N SER A 943 -54.32 2.94 11.84
CA SER A 943 -53.17 2.24 11.27
C SER A 943 -52.52 3.07 10.17
N ALA A 944 -51.22 3.29 10.29
CA ALA A 944 -50.47 4.13 9.36
C ALA A 944 -49.06 3.61 9.16
N THR A 945 -48.48 3.94 8.02
CA THR A 945 -47.10 3.61 7.65
C THR A 945 -46.24 4.85 7.91
N VAL A 946 -45.42 4.81 8.97
CA VAL A 946 -44.68 5.97 9.49
C VAL A 946 -43.26 5.56 9.91
N ARG A 947 -42.31 6.49 9.86
CA ARG A 947 -40.95 6.31 10.40
C ARG A 947 -40.80 6.99 11.76
N GLN A 948 -41.42 8.16 11.91
CA GLN A 948 -41.38 8.96 13.13
C GLN A 948 -42.77 8.92 13.79
N VAL A 949 -42.79 8.78 15.11
CA VAL A 949 -44.01 8.89 15.93
C VAL A 949 -43.76 9.91 17.03
N ARG A 950 -44.68 10.87 17.17
CA ARG A 950 -44.55 11.98 18.11
C ARG A 950 -45.76 12.06 19.04
N LEU A 951 -45.49 12.15 20.33
CA LEU A 951 -46.45 12.59 21.34
C LEU A 951 -46.40 14.10 21.41
N ASN A 952 -47.56 14.75 21.35
CA ASN A 952 -47.69 16.18 21.64
C ASN A 952 -48.56 16.33 22.89
N ILE A 953 -47.94 16.65 24.02
CA ILE A 953 -48.53 16.65 25.36
C ILE A 953 -48.82 18.10 25.77
N THR A 954 -50.05 18.39 26.15
CA THR A 954 -50.55 19.76 26.42
C THR A 954 -50.96 19.99 27.87
N ALA A 955 -51.10 18.95 28.70
CA ALA A 955 -51.38 19.08 30.13
C ALA A 955 -50.97 17.82 30.91
N ASN A 956 -50.69 17.99 32.21
CA ASN A 956 -50.49 16.91 33.19
C ASN A 956 -51.09 17.34 34.54
N THR A 957 -51.99 16.56 35.13
CA THR A 957 -52.62 16.92 36.42
C THR A 957 -51.77 16.57 37.65
N GLY A 958 -50.73 15.74 37.48
CA GLY A 958 -49.90 15.26 38.59
C GLY A 958 -48.58 16.01 38.76
N TRP A 959 -48.16 16.81 37.78
CA TRP A 959 -46.91 17.58 37.79
C TRP A 959 -46.95 18.72 36.77
N SER A 960 -46.07 19.72 36.89
CA SER A 960 -46.01 20.88 35.98
C SER A 960 -45.35 20.61 34.62
N ALA A 961 -44.80 19.41 34.41
CA ALA A 961 -44.13 19.00 33.17
C ALA A 961 -44.73 17.72 32.57
N ALA A 962 -44.53 17.53 31.27
CA ALA A 962 -44.77 16.25 30.61
C ALA A 962 -43.76 15.21 31.11
N GLN A 963 -44.24 14.00 31.40
CA GLN A 963 -43.40 12.90 31.88
C GLN A 963 -43.79 11.60 31.18
N ILE A 964 -42.82 10.79 30.75
CA ILE A 964 -43.05 9.45 30.18
C ILE A 964 -41.91 8.54 30.60
N ALA A 965 -42.24 7.42 31.24
CA ALA A 965 -41.27 6.36 31.55
C ALA A 965 -41.07 5.41 30.37
N GLU A 966 -42.13 5.08 29.66
CA GLU A 966 -42.04 4.21 28.49
C GLU A 966 -42.98 4.72 27.39
N PHE A 967 -42.44 4.88 26.18
CA PHE A 967 -43.15 5.18 24.94
C PHE A 967 -42.98 4.00 23.99
N GLN A 968 -43.87 3.02 24.15
CA GLN A 968 -43.83 1.77 23.41
C GLN A 968 -44.71 1.88 22.16
N ILE A 969 -44.21 1.42 21.00
CA ILE A 969 -44.91 1.51 19.71
C ILE A 969 -45.06 0.10 19.15
N PHE A 970 -46.27 -0.30 18.77
CA PHE A 970 -46.54 -1.68 18.32
C PHE A 970 -47.01 -1.74 16.87
N PRO A 971 -46.63 -2.82 16.13
CA PRO A 971 -47.08 -3.02 14.76
C PRO A 971 -48.60 -3.01 14.65
N GLY A 972 -49.10 -2.34 13.61
CA GLY A 972 -50.50 -2.41 13.22
C GLY A 972 -50.71 -3.57 12.26
N THR A 973 -51.90 -4.16 12.27
CA THR A 973 -52.35 -5.05 11.19
C THR A 973 -52.65 -4.19 9.95
N GLY A 974 -51.61 -3.62 9.35
CA GLY A 974 -51.70 -2.94 8.07
C GLY A 974 -51.97 -3.98 7.00
N GLY A 975 -53.25 -4.15 6.64
CA GLY A 975 -53.57 -4.65 5.30
C GLY A 975 -52.94 -3.69 4.27
N PRO A 976 -52.43 -4.20 3.14
CA PRO A 976 -51.78 -3.36 2.14
C PRO A 976 -52.74 -2.26 1.66
N VAL A 977 -52.22 -1.04 1.52
CA VAL A 977 -52.92 0.02 0.80
C VAL A 977 -53.22 -0.52 -0.60
N GLN A 978 -54.50 -0.63 -0.91
CA GLN A 978 -54.99 -1.03 -2.21
C GLN A 978 -54.65 0.08 -3.21
N THR A 979 -53.69 -0.18 -4.10
CA THR A 979 -53.27 0.77 -5.14
C THR A 979 -53.78 0.29 -6.50
N VAL A 980 -54.21 1.24 -7.34
CA VAL A 980 -54.53 0.98 -8.75
C VAL A 980 -53.41 1.60 -9.58
N SER A 981 -52.77 0.81 -10.44
CA SER A 981 -51.70 1.27 -11.33
C SER A 981 -51.80 0.58 -12.68
N LEU A 982 -51.95 1.34 -13.75
CA LEU A 982 -52.09 0.80 -15.11
C LEU A 982 -50.84 1.12 -15.94
N SER A 983 -50.37 0.17 -16.74
CA SER A 983 -49.33 0.38 -17.75
C SER A 983 -49.78 -0.12 -19.12
N ALA A 984 -49.28 0.51 -20.18
CA ALA A 984 -49.54 0.12 -21.57
C ALA A 984 -48.25 -0.36 -22.25
N SER A 985 -48.32 -1.45 -23.02
CA SER A 985 -47.19 -1.95 -23.82
C SER A 985 -47.65 -2.49 -25.19
N PRO A 986 -47.06 -2.04 -26.31
CA PRO A 986 -46.07 -0.96 -26.39
C PRO A 986 -46.69 0.41 -26.06
N THR A 987 -45.87 1.37 -25.65
CA THR A 987 -46.31 2.74 -25.31
C THR A 987 -46.53 3.63 -26.53
N SER A 988 -46.12 3.18 -27.72
CA SER A 988 -46.40 3.80 -29.02
C SER A 988 -46.60 2.72 -30.09
N LEU A 989 -47.42 3.04 -31.09
CA LEU A 989 -47.64 2.22 -32.28
C LEU A 989 -47.16 2.98 -33.51
N ALA A 990 -46.50 2.29 -34.45
CA ALA A 990 -46.04 2.86 -35.70
C ALA A 990 -46.70 2.14 -36.87
N PHE A 991 -47.46 2.86 -37.69
CA PHE A 991 -48.10 2.32 -38.88
C PHE A 991 -47.31 2.72 -40.12
N ALA A 992 -47.12 1.78 -41.05
CA ALA A 992 -46.53 2.09 -42.35
C ALA A 992 -47.44 3.03 -43.17
N ALA A 993 -46.84 3.78 -44.10
CA ALA A 993 -47.58 4.63 -45.03
C ALA A 993 -48.63 3.82 -45.81
N ARG A 994 -49.82 4.43 -46.01
CA ARG A 994 -50.99 3.79 -46.64
C ARG A 994 -51.62 4.73 -47.66
N THR A 995 -52.23 4.15 -48.68
CA THR A 995 -53.09 4.87 -49.62
C THR A 995 -54.32 5.42 -48.89
N VAL A 996 -54.76 6.63 -49.25
CA VAL A 996 -55.97 7.27 -48.68
C VAL A 996 -57.16 6.33 -48.78
N ALA A 997 -57.97 6.28 -47.72
CA ALA A 997 -59.11 5.39 -47.50
C ALA A 997 -58.78 3.88 -47.37
N SER A 998 -57.51 3.47 -47.27
CA SER A 998 -57.13 2.08 -46.96
C SER A 998 -56.79 1.88 -45.48
N THR A 999 -57.44 0.91 -44.83
CA THR A 999 -57.23 0.61 -43.41
C THR A 999 -56.02 -0.31 -43.21
N SER A 1000 -55.17 0.02 -42.24
CA SER A 1000 -54.05 -0.83 -41.82
C SER A 1000 -54.52 -2.09 -41.08
N PRO A 1001 -53.73 -3.18 -41.09
CA PRO A 1001 -53.88 -4.26 -40.12
C PRO A 1001 -53.80 -3.70 -38.70
N ALA A 1002 -54.62 -4.26 -37.80
CA ALA A 1002 -54.65 -3.82 -36.42
C ALA A 1002 -53.33 -4.10 -35.70
N GLN A 1003 -52.84 -3.12 -34.94
CA GLN A 1003 -51.75 -3.31 -33.99
C GLN A 1003 -52.29 -3.21 -32.57
N THR A 1004 -51.73 -3.99 -31.65
CA THR A 1004 -52.29 -4.18 -30.32
C THR A 1004 -51.45 -3.53 -29.25
N VAL A 1005 -52.10 -2.83 -28.32
CA VAL A 1005 -51.55 -2.37 -27.05
C VAL A 1005 -52.15 -3.22 -25.94
N THR A 1006 -51.30 -3.78 -25.08
CA THR A 1006 -51.71 -4.49 -23.88
C THR A 1006 -51.71 -3.53 -22.70
N ILE A 1007 -52.87 -3.41 -22.04
CA ILE A 1007 -53.02 -2.67 -20.78
C ILE A 1007 -52.98 -3.67 -19.64
N THR A 1008 -52.07 -3.47 -18.69
CA THR A 1008 -51.93 -4.33 -17.50
C THR A 1008 -52.19 -3.52 -16.24
N ASN A 1009 -52.97 -4.07 -15.32
CA ASN A 1009 -53.09 -3.54 -13.97
C ASN A 1009 -51.99 -4.11 -13.08
N ASN A 1010 -50.96 -3.30 -12.83
CA ASN A 1010 -49.83 -3.63 -11.97
C ASN A 1010 -50.11 -3.28 -10.49
N GLY A 1011 -51.29 -2.71 -10.19
CA GLY A 1011 -51.73 -2.40 -8.83
C GLY A 1011 -52.22 -3.62 -8.05
N THR A 1012 -52.49 -3.42 -6.76
CA THR A 1012 -52.98 -4.45 -5.84
C THR A 1012 -54.51 -4.48 -5.71
N ALA A 1013 -55.22 -3.56 -6.38
CA ALA A 1013 -56.68 -3.45 -6.41
C ALA A 1013 -57.24 -3.50 -7.83
N SER A 1014 -58.51 -3.87 -7.99
CA SER A 1014 -59.18 -3.82 -9.30
C SER A 1014 -59.30 -2.37 -9.80
N ALA A 1015 -58.92 -2.14 -11.06
CA ALA A 1015 -59.03 -0.85 -11.71
C ALA A 1015 -60.40 -0.71 -12.39
N THR A 1016 -61.06 0.44 -12.24
CA THR A 1016 -62.19 0.81 -13.11
C THR A 1016 -61.62 1.52 -14.34
N LEU A 1017 -61.86 0.96 -15.52
CA LEU A 1017 -61.39 1.53 -16.77
C LEU A 1017 -62.40 2.55 -17.28
N GLY A 1018 -61.94 3.77 -17.56
CA GLY A 1018 -62.74 4.83 -18.18
C GLY A 1018 -62.96 4.60 -19.67
N THR A 1019 -62.99 5.69 -20.44
CA THR A 1019 -63.09 5.63 -21.91
C THR A 1019 -61.74 5.34 -22.55
N VAL A 1020 -61.74 4.47 -23.57
CA VAL A 1020 -60.62 4.32 -24.50
C VAL A 1020 -61.05 5.00 -25.79
N ALA A 1021 -60.33 6.04 -26.20
CA ALA A 1021 -60.66 6.85 -27.37
C ALA A 1021 -59.43 7.02 -28.26
N THR A 1022 -59.65 7.06 -29.56
CA THR A 1022 -58.68 7.50 -30.57
C THR A 1022 -59.24 8.73 -31.28
N THR A 1023 -58.35 9.58 -31.80
CA THR A 1023 -58.72 10.78 -32.57
C THR A 1023 -58.04 10.77 -33.93
N GLY A 1024 -58.55 11.57 -34.87
CA GLY A 1024 -58.03 11.63 -36.24
C GLY A 1024 -58.32 10.35 -37.03
N ASP A 1025 -57.35 9.93 -37.85
CA ASP A 1025 -57.46 8.79 -38.77
C ASP A 1025 -57.32 7.41 -38.11
N TYR A 1026 -57.45 7.33 -36.78
CA TYR A 1026 -57.27 6.10 -36.00
C TYR A 1026 -58.60 5.61 -35.41
N ALA A 1027 -58.83 4.30 -35.50
CA ALA A 1027 -59.96 3.61 -34.87
C ALA A 1027 -59.46 2.51 -33.92
N GLN A 1028 -60.21 2.26 -32.84
CA GLN A 1028 -59.85 1.22 -31.85
C GLN A 1028 -60.99 0.26 -31.56
N THR A 1029 -60.62 -0.99 -31.30
CA THR A 1029 -61.49 -2.01 -30.70
C THR A 1029 -60.85 -2.51 -29.42
N LYS A 1030 -61.61 -2.51 -28.33
CA LYS A 1030 -61.13 -2.99 -27.02
C LYS A 1030 -61.73 -4.35 -26.68
N THR A 1031 -60.93 -5.21 -26.08
CA THR A 1031 -61.41 -6.44 -25.41
C THR A 1031 -61.68 -6.20 -23.92
N CYS A 1032 -61.30 -5.03 -23.40
CA CYS A 1032 -61.41 -4.67 -21.99
C CYS A 1032 -62.87 -4.38 -21.57
N GLY A 1033 -63.32 -5.00 -20.47
CA GLY A 1033 -64.55 -4.63 -19.76
C GLY A 1033 -64.46 -3.27 -19.05
N THR A 1034 -65.44 -2.93 -18.20
CA THR A 1034 -65.43 -1.70 -17.39
C THR A 1034 -64.51 -1.78 -16.17
N THR A 1035 -64.01 -2.98 -15.84
CA THR A 1035 -63.08 -3.23 -14.75
C THR A 1035 -61.96 -4.17 -15.18
N LEU A 1036 -60.79 -4.03 -14.57
CA LEU A 1036 -59.62 -4.87 -14.80
C LEU A 1036 -59.00 -5.27 -13.45
N ALA A 1037 -59.06 -6.56 -13.12
CA ALA A 1037 -58.56 -7.09 -11.85
C ALA A 1037 -57.05 -6.85 -11.67
N ALA A 1038 -56.57 -6.86 -10.42
CA ALA A 1038 -55.15 -6.77 -10.11
C ALA A 1038 -54.36 -7.91 -10.79
N GLY A 1039 -53.26 -7.57 -11.46
CA GLY A 1039 -52.45 -8.51 -12.24
C GLY A 1039 -53.07 -8.98 -13.57
N ALA A 1040 -54.29 -8.55 -13.89
CA ALA A 1040 -54.91 -8.88 -15.17
C ALA A 1040 -54.48 -7.89 -16.27
N SER A 1041 -54.49 -8.40 -17.51
CA SER A 1041 -54.25 -7.60 -18.71
C SER A 1041 -55.42 -7.71 -19.67
N CYS A 1042 -55.61 -6.66 -20.46
CA CYS A 1042 -56.53 -6.65 -21.59
C CYS A 1042 -55.88 -5.96 -22.79
N THR A 1043 -56.48 -6.11 -23.97
CA THR A 1043 -55.90 -5.61 -25.22
C THR A 1043 -56.77 -4.55 -25.88
N VAL A 1044 -56.12 -3.54 -26.45
CA VAL A 1044 -56.71 -2.52 -27.31
C VAL A 1044 -56.05 -2.64 -28.68
N SER A 1045 -56.84 -2.98 -29.69
CA SER A 1045 -56.37 -3.09 -31.06
C SER A 1045 -56.71 -1.81 -31.82
N VAL A 1046 -55.70 -1.19 -32.42
CA VAL A 1046 -55.79 0.09 -33.13
C VAL A 1046 -55.50 -0.11 -34.61
N THR A 1047 -56.32 0.48 -35.47
CA THR A 1047 -56.14 0.55 -36.92
C THR A 1047 -56.02 2.00 -37.37
N PHE A 1048 -55.33 2.22 -38.48
CA PHE A 1048 -55.11 3.54 -39.09
C PHE A 1048 -55.68 3.56 -40.51
N THR A 1049 -56.52 4.54 -40.83
CA THR A 1049 -57.11 4.75 -42.16
C THR A 1049 -56.99 6.22 -42.54
N PRO A 1050 -56.00 6.61 -43.36
CA PRO A 1050 -55.80 8.02 -43.73
C PRO A 1050 -56.99 8.56 -44.54
N THR A 1051 -57.59 9.70 -44.15
CA THR A 1051 -58.85 10.19 -44.75
C THR A 1051 -58.72 11.42 -45.67
N ALA A 1052 -57.54 12.03 -45.82
CA ALA A 1052 -57.33 13.14 -46.77
C ALA A 1052 -55.90 13.18 -47.32
N THR A 1053 -55.76 13.66 -48.56
CA THR A 1053 -54.49 13.93 -49.28
C THR A 1053 -53.66 15.02 -48.63
#